data_AF-A0A2E4BA06-F1
#
_entry.id   AF-A0A2E4BA06-F1
#
_cell.length_a   1.000
_cell.length_b   1.000
_cell.length_c   1.000
_cell.angle_alpha   90.00
_cell.angle_beta   90.00
_cell.angle_gamma   90.00
#
_symmetry.space_group_name_H-M   'P 1'
#
loop_
_entity.id
_entity.type
_entity.pdbx_description
1 polymer ?
#
loop_
_entity_poly.entity_id
_entity_poly.type
_entity_poly.pdbx_seq_one_letter_code
_entity_poly.pdbx_strand_id
1 'polypeptide(L)'
;MEVKRLETLDNLFSDYLAQMLCVRPSIWVQTRGARTLVKYDPPVRDVLNVVCRACNAPLRGAEHGRLLCSRCRSKPSVLQGPPLIHTMYWGSHPRFALNADMVRVVAHIKTMSQIASKDMKISEHLAYKLWQVFQRGSAGMGSMNIFFPEEEVKASGAYDAPITACNPRYTGDCRISPMRESLGRHDAVTVGGLGEKLQQLVKRSVKDWLDNLDTMIRRRFSIPLEQQHGDMSIATVIGRFAKLIADRVVHLEVRGENPTKYLCAIAFQHVIRLENVRCEHHAKEHASADIRSMQELVRLAQGDALLLPERRARLVEFLRSPCPELLKFLPQVAQQYEFEQLIAALDLFYTDLPAASERLDRWRSVYAGSLVEVLNKAIEKTREWRPVDFLPCVQCHDTPRHARLPAMGWDDNSFVASWSLVSSATYAHRRTGLDPTGMRIVLMASALWSLSADERFFRPGFVRCDLEDVMRTVGEHGMRATHAHRALKEQLMPYMIGEPWRVACEELTNWQGSHIEDDVRRAGSLLGDFSMAELFSRYGRDPGESVVQMAQQKELHTELMHSTSTKMVFKPASQYEDWFPLAVDLLLPILAQLRQTMGIAAAAPSSKIGDILRLLPSVRNWNPGDGALRLGLVEVKNKPTVKELLKKLEAEKSPLAKMKRVNTVNVWELDVGALAKVLGK
;
A
#
# COMPACT_ATOMS: atom_id res chain seq x y z
N MET A 1 -60.57 -38.59 18.05
CA MET A 1 -59.11 -38.76 18.33
C MET A 1 -58.26 -37.86 17.45
N GLU A 2 -58.63 -37.65 16.19
CA GLU A 2 -57.85 -36.88 15.21
C GLU A 2 -57.68 -35.39 15.57
N VAL A 3 -58.75 -34.72 16.02
CA VAL A 3 -58.69 -33.29 16.45
C VAL A 3 -57.66 -33.07 17.56
N LYS A 4 -57.69 -33.87 18.64
CA LYS A 4 -56.71 -33.78 19.74
C LYS A 4 -55.27 -34.04 19.28
N ARG A 5 -55.07 -34.91 18.28
CA ARG A 5 -53.74 -35.19 17.71
C ARG A 5 -53.22 -33.98 16.95
N LEU A 6 -54.07 -33.32 16.17
CA LEU A 6 -53.73 -32.10 15.43
C LEU A 6 -53.45 -30.92 16.36
N GLU A 7 -54.26 -30.70 17.40
CA GLU A 7 -54.00 -29.68 18.45
C GLU A 7 -52.67 -29.94 19.17
N THR A 8 -52.35 -31.20 19.44
CA THR A 8 -51.06 -31.57 20.04
C THR A 8 -49.90 -31.24 19.08
N LEU A 9 -50.07 -31.54 17.79
CA LEU A 9 -49.08 -31.26 16.76
C LEU A 9 -48.83 -29.75 16.62
N ASP A 10 -49.90 -28.95 16.55
CA ASP A 10 -49.83 -27.48 16.45
C ASP A 10 -49.11 -26.84 17.64
N ASN A 11 -49.40 -27.34 18.85
CA ASN A 11 -48.72 -26.88 20.06
C ASN A 11 -47.23 -27.20 20.05
N LEU A 12 -46.86 -28.44 19.69
CA LEU A 12 -45.45 -28.87 19.62
C LEU A 12 -44.70 -28.19 18.48
N PHE A 13 -45.35 -27.93 17.35
CA PHE A 13 -44.76 -27.18 16.24
C PHE A 13 -44.51 -25.72 16.63
N SER A 14 -45.44 -25.10 17.37
CA SER A 14 -45.23 -23.78 17.94
C SER A 14 -44.05 -23.75 18.93
N ASP A 15 -43.88 -24.80 19.75
CA ASP A 15 -42.73 -24.94 20.65
C ASP A 15 -41.41 -25.10 19.87
N TYR A 16 -41.42 -25.90 18.80
CA TYR A 16 -40.29 -26.10 17.90
C TYR A 16 -39.84 -24.77 17.27
N LEU A 17 -40.76 -24.03 16.65
CA LEU A 17 -40.46 -22.74 16.05
C LEU A 17 -39.98 -21.73 17.09
N ALA A 18 -40.61 -21.68 18.27
CA ALA A 18 -40.23 -20.75 19.33
C ALA A 18 -38.78 -20.99 19.82
N GLN A 19 -38.37 -22.26 19.96
CA GLN A 19 -37.00 -22.61 20.32
C GLN A 19 -36.03 -22.22 19.20
N MET A 20 -36.30 -22.62 17.96
CA MET A 20 -35.42 -22.36 16.81
C MET A 20 -35.25 -20.86 16.52
N LEU A 21 -36.32 -20.07 16.61
CA LEU A 21 -36.27 -18.62 16.39
C LEU A 21 -35.50 -17.86 17.48
N CYS A 22 -35.35 -18.45 18.67
CA CYS A 22 -34.55 -17.92 19.76
C CYS A 22 -33.08 -18.36 19.72
N VAL A 23 -32.71 -19.29 18.82
CA VAL A 23 -31.32 -19.70 18.62
C VAL A 23 -30.48 -18.52 18.15
N ARG A 24 -29.21 -18.49 18.58
CA ARG A 24 -28.23 -17.48 18.21
C ARG A 24 -27.19 -18.09 17.27
N PRO A 25 -27.43 -18.06 15.95
CA PRO A 25 -26.60 -18.76 14.98
C PRO A 25 -25.22 -18.12 14.78
N SER A 26 -25.01 -16.87 15.20
CA SER A 26 -23.71 -16.19 15.08
C SER A 26 -22.97 -16.11 16.42
N ILE A 27 -21.67 -16.41 16.40
CA ILE A 27 -20.76 -16.16 17.52
C ILE A 27 -19.74 -15.09 17.13
N TRP A 28 -19.58 -14.12 18.02
CA TRP A 28 -18.61 -13.05 17.92
C TRP A 28 -17.57 -13.22 19.01
N VAL A 29 -16.30 -13.01 18.67
CA VAL A 29 -15.25 -12.81 19.65
C VAL A 29 -15.08 -11.30 19.81
N GLN A 30 -15.45 -10.78 20.97
CA GLN A 30 -15.15 -9.41 21.36
C GLN A 30 -13.85 -9.40 22.16
N THR A 31 -12.85 -8.72 21.64
CA THR A 31 -11.60 -8.49 22.37
C THR A 31 -11.50 -7.01 22.67
N ARG A 32 -12.00 -6.63 23.86
CA ARG A 32 -12.27 -5.25 24.28
C ARG A 32 -13.19 -4.49 23.32
N GLY A 33 -12.65 -3.80 22.32
CA GLY A 33 -13.42 -2.97 21.36
C GLY A 33 -13.53 -3.55 19.95
N ALA A 34 -12.76 -4.60 19.62
CA ALA A 34 -12.83 -5.27 18.33
C ALA A 34 -13.77 -6.48 18.41
N ARG A 35 -14.76 -6.54 17.51
CA ARG A 35 -15.65 -7.70 17.32
C ARG A 35 -15.32 -8.39 16.00
N THR A 36 -15.07 -9.69 16.05
CA THR A 36 -14.84 -10.55 14.88
C THR A 36 -15.76 -11.75 14.95
N LEU A 37 -16.46 -12.06 13.87
CA LEU A 37 -17.25 -13.30 13.77
C LEU A 37 -16.28 -14.49 13.74
N VAL A 38 -16.58 -15.56 14.49
CA VAL A 38 -15.70 -16.73 14.67
C VAL A 38 -15.33 -17.43 13.34
N LYS A 39 -16.11 -17.22 12.28
CA LYS A 39 -15.90 -17.83 10.96
C LYS A 39 -14.80 -17.17 10.10
N TYR A 40 -14.41 -15.93 10.38
CA TYR A 40 -13.33 -15.27 9.63
C TYR A 40 -11.98 -15.63 10.24
N ASP A 41 -11.03 -16.07 9.41
CA ASP A 41 -9.64 -16.28 9.81
C ASP A 41 -9.14 -15.10 10.65
N PRO A 42 -8.32 -15.34 11.71
CA PRO A 42 -7.72 -14.27 12.45
C PRO A 42 -6.95 -13.39 11.45
N PRO A 43 -7.16 -12.06 11.46
CA PRO A 43 -6.53 -11.18 10.49
C PRO A 43 -5.01 -11.37 10.54
N VAL A 44 -4.43 -11.62 9.37
CA VAL A 44 -2.99 -11.81 9.16
C VAL A 44 -2.23 -10.63 9.78
N ARG A 45 -1.02 -10.87 10.30
CA ARG A 45 -0.15 -9.77 10.76
C ARG A 45 0.05 -8.78 9.60
N ASP A 46 -0.31 -7.52 9.84
CA ASP A 46 -0.16 -6.41 8.92
C ASP A 46 0.78 -5.41 9.56
N VAL A 47 2.02 -5.32 9.06
CA VAL A 47 3.14 -4.51 9.59
C VAL A 47 2.75 -3.04 9.78
N LEU A 48 1.75 -2.54 9.04
CA LEU A 48 1.25 -1.17 9.16
C LEU A 48 0.37 -0.94 10.41
N ASN A 49 0.03 -1.98 11.17
CA ASN A 49 -0.66 -1.82 12.46
C ASN A 49 0.34 -1.43 13.55
N VAL A 50 0.44 -0.12 13.78
CA VAL A 50 1.29 0.47 14.83
C VAL A 50 0.56 0.73 16.14
N VAL A 51 -0.79 0.65 16.15
CA VAL A 51 -1.63 0.85 17.33
C VAL A 51 -2.65 -0.28 17.50
N CYS A 52 -2.96 -0.60 18.76
CA CYS A 52 -3.96 -1.57 19.15
C CYS A 52 -5.36 -1.06 18.80
N ARG A 53 -6.10 -1.78 17.95
CA ARG A 53 -7.44 -1.36 17.50
C ARG A 53 -8.47 -1.18 18.62
N ALA A 54 -8.26 -1.81 19.77
CA ALA A 54 -9.20 -1.75 20.88
C ALA A 54 -8.94 -0.62 21.89
N CYS A 55 -7.69 -0.21 22.09
CA CYS A 55 -7.34 0.78 23.11
C CYS A 55 -6.44 1.89 22.60
N ASN A 56 -6.15 1.91 21.30
CA ASN A 56 -5.23 2.82 20.61
C ASN A 56 -3.82 2.90 21.21
N ALA A 57 -3.43 1.95 22.07
CA ALA A 57 -2.08 1.90 22.61
C ALA A 57 -1.09 1.47 21.53
N PRO A 58 0.11 2.07 21.46
CA PRO A 58 1.13 1.71 20.47
C PRO A 58 1.59 0.27 20.65
N LEU A 59 1.75 -0.44 19.53
CA LEU A 59 2.19 -1.83 19.45
C LEU A 59 3.71 -1.88 19.30
N ARG A 60 4.39 -2.47 20.29
CA ARG A 60 5.87 -2.48 20.39
C ARG A 60 6.43 -3.90 20.24
N GLY A 61 7.65 -4.01 19.69
CA GLY A 61 8.39 -5.27 19.58
C GLY A 61 7.61 -6.37 18.87
N ALA A 62 7.46 -7.55 19.52
CA ALA A 62 6.73 -8.70 18.97
C ALA A 62 5.22 -8.47 18.77
N GLU A 63 4.68 -7.35 19.25
CA GLU A 63 3.29 -6.95 19.02
C GLU A 63 3.08 -6.18 17.73
N HIS A 64 4.15 -5.68 17.10
CA HIS A 64 4.08 -4.89 15.90
C HIS A 64 3.40 -5.68 14.76
N GLY A 65 2.51 -4.99 14.05
CA GLY A 65 1.70 -5.55 12.99
C GLY A 65 0.54 -6.46 13.42
N ARG A 66 0.34 -6.67 14.72
CA ARG A 66 -0.81 -7.44 15.23
C ARG A 66 -2.03 -6.53 15.42
N LEU A 67 -3.25 -7.07 15.36
CA LEU A 67 -4.46 -6.23 15.45
C LEU A 67 -4.70 -5.59 16.84
N LEU A 68 -4.18 -6.22 17.89
CA LEU A 68 -4.45 -5.91 19.30
C LEU A 68 -3.16 -6.06 20.12
N CYS A 69 -2.94 -5.30 21.19
CA CYS A 69 -1.79 -5.52 22.09
C CYS A 69 -1.97 -6.80 22.94
N SER A 70 -0.92 -7.30 23.58
CA SER A 70 -0.99 -8.47 24.48
C SER A 70 -2.05 -8.30 25.57
N ARG A 71 -2.13 -7.09 26.16
CA ARG A 71 -3.08 -6.74 27.21
C ARG A 71 -4.53 -6.75 26.73
N CYS A 72 -4.78 -6.47 25.45
CA CYS A 72 -6.11 -6.57 24.87
C CYS A 72 -6.44 -8.03 24.54
N ARG A 73 -5.47 -8.81 24.08
CA ARG A 73 -5.65 -10.22 23.70
C ARG A 73 -5.80 -11.19 24.85
N SER A 74 -5.37 -10.83 26.06
CA SER A 74 -5.38 -11.73 27.21
C SER A 74 -6.78 -12.10 27.72
N LYS A 75 -7.84 -11.41 27.27
CA LYS A 75 -9.23 -11.68 27.70
C LYS A 75 -10.23 -11.48 26.55
N PRO A 76 -10.29 -12.39 25.56
CA PRO A 76 -11.40 -12.39 24.60
C PRO A 76 -12.69 -12.78 25.34
N SER A 77 -13.78 -12.07 25.07
CA SER A 77 -15.12 -12.52 25.44
C SER A 77 -15.81 -13.10 24.21
N VAL A 78 -16.38 -14.29 24.37
CA VAL A 78 -17.25 -14.87 23.35
C VAL A 78 -18.65 -14.31 23.57
N LEU A 79 -19.14 -13.55 22.60
CA LEU A 79 -20.49 -13.00 22.57
C LEU A 79 -21.33 -13.81 21.59
N GLN A 80 -22.48 -14.28 22.07
CA GLN A 80 -23.50 -14.76 21.16
C GLN A 80 -24.13 -13.56 20.44
N GLY A 81 -24.33 -13.70 19.14
CA GLY A 81 -24.99 -12.69 18.32
C GLY A 81 -26.49 -12.59 18.58
N PRO A 82 -27.21 -11.77 17.79
CA PRO A 82 -28.65 -11.64 17.90
C PRO A 82 -29.36 -12.99 17.64
N PRO A 83 -30.54 -13.22 18.27
CA PRO A 83 -31.37 -14.38 17.96
C PRO A 83 -31.85 -14.34 16.51
N LEU A 84 -32.18 -15.51 15.96
CA LEU A 84 -32.59 -15.67 14.58
C LEU A 84 -33.73 -14.70 14.20
N ILE A 85 -34.76 -14.57 15.05
CA ILE A 85 -35.90 -13.68 14.80
C ILE A 85 -35.51 -12.21 14.63
N HIS A 86 -34.48 -11.74 15.35
CA HIS A 86 -33.99 -10.36 15.19
C HIS A 86 -33.21 -10.21 13.88
N THR A 87 -32.37 -11.19 13.52
CA THR A 87 -31.66 -11.15 12.22
C THR A 87 -32.63 -11.21 11.03
N MET A 88 -33.71 -11.98 11.17
CA MET A 88 -34.80 -12.06 10.19
C MET A 88 -35.40 -10.69 9.96
N TYR A 89 -35.86 -10.00 11.01
CA TYR A 89 -36.55 -8.71 10.89
C TYR A 89 -35.76 -7.67 10.07
N TRP A 90 -34.45 -7.60 10.29
CA TRP A 90 -33.60 -6.61 9.61
C TRP A 90 -33.13 -7.06 8.22
N GLY A 91 -32.94 -8.36 7.99
CA GLY A 91 -32.18 -8.87 6.85
C GLY A 91 -32.94 -9.76 5.87
N SER A 92 -34.15 -10.20 6.20
CA SER A 92 -34.93 -11.11 5.34
C SER A 92 -35.60 -10.44 4.15
N HIS A 93 -35.82 -9.12 4.22
CA HIS A 93 -36.53 -8.39 3.19
C HIS A 93 -35.77 -8.49 1.85
N PRO A 94 -36.42 -8.80 0.70
CA PRO A 94 -35.75 -9.00 -0.59
C PRO A 94 -34.82 -7.86 -1.03
N ARG A 95 -35.16 -6.62 -0.63
CA ARG A 95 -34.30 -5.43 -0.84
C ARG A 95 -32.92 -5.49 -0.20
N PHE A 96 -32.72 -6.32 0.84
CA PHE A 96 -31.44 -6.50 1.53
C PHE A 96 -30.74 -7.81 1.14
N ALA A 97 -31.33 -8.61 0.24
CA ALA A 97 -30.69 -9.80 -0.28
C ALA A 97 -29.45 -9.40 -1.10
N LEU A 98 -28.30 -9.96 -0.72
CA LEU A 98 -27.03 -9.74 -1.41
C LEU A 98 -27.01 -10.48 -2.75
N ASN A 99 -27.53 -9.85 -3.79
CA ASN A 99 -27.41 -10.35 -5.17
C ASN A 99 -25.96 -10.18 -5.69
N ALA A 100 -25.66 -10.78 -6.85
CA ALA A 100 -24.32 -10.74 -7.44
C ALA A 100 -23.79 -9.29 -7.64
N ASP A 101 -24.67 -8.35 -7.96
CA ASP A 101 -24.31 -6.93 -8.12
C ASP A 101 -23.94 -6.28 -6.79
N MET A 102 -24.73 -6.50 -5.74
CA MET A 102 -24.43 -6.01 -4.40
C MET A 102 -23.14 -6.62 -3.85
N VAL A 103 -22.87 -7.90 -4.12
CA VAL A 103 -21.61 -8.56 -3.75
C VAL A 103 -20.43 -7.87 -4.45
N ARG A 104 -20.54 -7.57 -5.74
CA ARG A 104 -19.51 -6.81 -6.49
C ARG A 104 -19.30 -5.41 -5.92
N VAL A 105 -20.38 -4.68 -5.60
CA VAL A 105 -20.32 -3.35 -4.98
C VAL A 105 -19.67 -3.41 -3.59
N VAL A 106 -20.05 -4.37 -2.74
CA VAL A 106 -19.45 -4.59 -1.42
C VAL A 106 -17.96 -4.90 -1.53
N ALA A 107 -17.56 -5.77 -2.46
CA ALA A 107 -16.16 -6.08 -2.70
C ALA A 107 -15.38 -4.83 -3.13
N HIS A 108 -15.93 -4.05 -4.06
CA HIS A 108 -15.32 -2.80 -4.51
C HIS A 108 -15.17 -1.78 -3.38
N ILE A 109 -16.23 -1.50 -2.61
CA ILE A 109 -16.20 -0.58 -1.46
C ILE A 109 -15.19 -1.06 -0.41
N LYS A 110 -15.10 -2.38 -0.15
CA LYS A 110 -14.11 -2.96 0.77
C LYS A 110 -12.68 -2.72 0.28
N THR A 111 -12.39 -2.96 -0.99
CA THR A 111 -11.06 -2.70 -1.58
C THR A 111 -10.69 -1.21 -1.48
N MET A 112 -11.62 -0.31 -1.82
CA MET A 112 -11.41 1.13 -1.68
C MET A 112 -11.22 1.56 -0.22
N SER A 113 -11.98 0.96 0.70
CA SER A 113 -11.88 1.23 2.14
C SER A 113 -10.55 0.75 2.72
N GLN A 114 -10.00 -0.36 2.21
CA GLN A 114 -8.67 -0.85 2.55
C GLN A 114 -7.59 0.13 2.08
N ILE A 115 -7.65 0.60 0.83
CA ILE A 115 -6.72 1.61 0.30
C ILE A 115 -6.74 2.87 1.17
N ALA A 116 -7.93 3.42 1.43
CA ALA A 116 -8.08 4.61 2.27
C ALA A 116 -7.57 4.37 3.70
N SER A 117 -7.82 3.19 4.26
CA SER A 117 -7.28 2.81 5.57
C SER A 117 -5.75 2.74 5.57
N LYS A 118 -5.13 2.24 4.50
CA LYS A 118 -3.67 2.15 4.42
C LYS A 118 -3.03 3.54 4.27
N ASP A 119 -3.58 4.40 3.40
CA ASP A 119 -3.11 5.78 3.24
C ASP A 119 -3.27 6.60 4.53
N MET A 120 -4.39 6.39 5.24
CA MET A 120 -4.62 6.99 6.56
C MET A 120 -3.53 6.57 7.56
N LYS A 121 -3.24 5.26 7.68
CA LYS A 121 -2.21 4.74 8.58
C LYS A 121 -0.81 5.28 8.27
N ILE A 122 -0.43 5.32 7.00
CA ILE A 122 0.86 5.87 6.56
C ILE A 122 0.94 7.36 6.90
N SER A 123 -0.11 8.12 6.56
CA SER A 123 -0.16 9.56 6.82
C SER A 123 -0.09 9.87 8.32
N GLU A 124 -0.82 9.13 9.16
CA GLU A 124 -0.79 9.27 10.62
C GLU A 124 0.60 8.97 11.20
N HIS A 125 1.23 7.88 10.73
CA HIS A 125 2.56 7.48 11.19
C HIS A 125 3.64 8.47 10.77
N LEU A 126 3.62 8.94 9.52
CA LEU A 126 4.53 9.98 9.04
C LEU A 126 4.31 11.30 9.78
N ALA A 127 3.07 11.71 10.01
CA ALA A 127 2.76 12.92 10.79
C ALA A 127 3.31 12.83 12.21
N TYR A 128 3.17 11.67 12.86
CA TYR A 128 3.73 11.43 14.18
C TYR A 128 5.26 11.51 14.19
N LYS A 129 5.93 10.83 13.24
CA LYS A 129 7.39 10.91 13.07
C LYS A 129 7.86 12.34 12.81
N LEU A 130 7.16 13.07 11.93
CA LEU A 130 7.40 14.48 11.62
C LEU A 130 7.39 15.33 12.88
N TRP A 131 6.31 15.22 13.66
CA TRP A 131 6.16 15.97 14.90
C TRP A 131 7.24 15.62 15.93
N GLN A 132 7.56 14.33 16.10
CA GLN A 132 8.62 13.90 17.03
C GLN A 132 10.00 14.46 16.66
N VAL A 133 10.38 14.39 15.40
CA VAL A 133 11.68 14.91 14.92
C VAL A 133 11.71 16.42 15.04
N PHE A 134 10.63 17.12 14.66
CA PHE A 134 10.52 18.57 14.79
C PHE A 134 10.70 19.03 16.25
N GLN A 135 10.04 18.37 17.21
CA GLN A 135 10.16 18.69 18.65
C GLN A 135 11.59 18.50 19.16
N ARG A 136 12.23 17.39 18.78
CA ARG A 136 13.61 17.10 19.19
C ARG A 136 14.61 18.08 18.58
N GLY A 137 14.53 18.31 17.28
CA GLY A 137 15.47 19.20 16.58
C GLY A 137 15.28 20.67 16.95
N SER A 138 14.04 21.13 17.19
CA SER A 138 13.78 22.49 17.71
C SER A 138 14.36 22.71 19.11
N ALA A 139 14.50 21.64 19.89
CA ALA A 139 15.16 21.66 21.19
C ALA A 139 16.69 21.44 21.11
N GLY A 140 17.27 21.42 19.91
CA GLY A 140 18.70 21.15 19.70
C GLY A 140 19.11 19.70 19.93
N MET A 141 18.15 18.78 20.08
CA MET A 141 18.38 17.37 20.39
C MET A 141 18.36 16.50 19.12
N GLY A 142 19.35 16.66 18.25
CA GLY A 142 19.57 15.81 17.07
C GLY A 142 19.19 16.45 15.73
N SER A 143 19.25 15.66 14.64
CA SER A 143 19.00 16.16 13.28
C SER A 143 17.52 16.43 13.02
N MET A 144 17.22 17.38 12.12
CA MET A 144 15.87 17.63 11.61
C MET A 144 15.42 16.62 10.54
N ASN A 145 16.22 15.58 10.29
CA ASN A 145 15.90 14.54 9.31
C ASN A 145 14.93 13.50 9.86
N ILE A 146 13.95 13.16 9.04
CA ILE A 146 13.08 12.00 9.23
C ILE A 146 13.57 10.90 8.32
N PHE A 147 13.55 9.68 8.85
CA PHE A 147 13.78 8.47 8.10
C PHE A 147 12.50 7.63 8.00
N PHE A 148 12.09 7.30 6.78
CA PHE A 148 11.02 6.34 6.51
C PHE A 148 11.57 5.20 5.62
N PRO A 149 11.58 3.94 6.11
CA PRO A 149 12.11 2.82 5.35
C PRO A 149 11.19 2.43 4.19
N GLU A 150 11.78 1.84 3.15
CA GLU A 150 11.08 1.43 1.92
C GLU A 150 9.86 0.53 2.19
N GLU A 151 9.99 -0.42 3.12
CA GLU A 151 8.91 -1.33 3.50
C GLU A 151 7.68 -0.59 4.05
N GLU A 152 7.88 0.48 4.82
CA GLU A 152 6.78 1.27 5.40
C GLU A 152 6.00 2.04 4.33
N VAL A 153 6.68 2.56 3.30
CA VAL A 153 6.04 3.34 2.23
C VAL A 153 5.45 2.46 1.12
N LYS A 154 6.15 1.38 0.72
CA LYS A 154 5.71 0.52 -0.40
C LYS A 154 4.66 -0.53 -0.02
N ALA A 155 4.44 -0.82 1.27
CA ALA A 155 3.44 -1.82 1.70
C ALA A 155 1.99 -1.49 1.31
N SER A 156 1.68 -0.24 0.94
CA SER A 156 0.29 0.18 0.70
C SER A 156 -0.15 0.32 -0.75
N GLY A 157 0.75 0.48 -1.72
CA GLY A 157 0.43 0.90 -3.10
C GLY A 157 -0.16 2.32 -3.22
N ALA A 158 -0.89 2.77 -2.20
CA ALA A 158 -1.45 4.12 -2.09
C ALA A 158 -0.38 5.20 -1.93
N TYR A 159 0.83 4.87 -1.48
CA TYR A 159 1.93 5.83 -1.44
C TYR A 159 2.32 6.32 -2.84
N ASP A 160 2.42 5.40 -3.80
CA ASP A 160 2.90 5.67 -5.15
C ASP A 160 1.81 6.26 -6.06
N ALA A 161 0.58 5.75 -5.94
CA ALA A 161 -0.52 6.08 -6.85
C ALA A 161 -1.73 6.67 -6.10
N PRO A 162 -2.27 7.81 -6.57
CA PRO A 162 -3.56 8.29 -6.11
C PRO A 162 -4.69 7.45 -6.70
N ILE A 163 -5.74 7.26 -5.91
CA ILE A 163 -6.97 6.60 -6.31
C ILE A 163 -8.11 7.57 -6.04
N THR A 164 -8.90 7.85 -7.08
CA THR A 164 -10.13 8.61 -6.93
C THR A 164 -11.21 7.70 -6.37
N ALA A 165 -11.62 7.95 -5.15
CA ALA A 165 -12.77 7.28 -4.56
C ALA A 165 -14.05 7.96 -5.05
N CYS A 166 -14.72 7.31 -6.01
CA CYS A 166 -16.07 7.63 -6.43
C CYS A 166 -17.08 6.63 -5.85
N ASN A 167 -18.32 7.06 -5.74
CA ASN A 167 -19.44 6.20 -5.40
C ASN A 167 -19.80 5.29 -6.60
N PRO A 168 -19.70 3.96 -6.52
CA PRO A 168 -19.98 3.07 -7.65
C PRO A 168 -21.44 3.11 -8.14
N ARG A 169 -22.39 3.64 -7.33
CA ARG A 169 -23.77 3.89 -7.77
C ARG A 169 -23.92 5.07 -8.73
N TYR A 170 -22.88 5.87 -8.91
CA TYR A 170 -22.92 7.14 -9.63
C TYR A 170 -21.86 7.21 -10.74
N THR A 171 -21.13 6.12 -10.98
CA THR A 171 -20.13 6.00 -12.06
C THR A 171 -20.68 5.35 -13.33
N GLY A 172 -21.98 5.05 -13.41
CA GLY A 172 -22.62 4.45 -14.58
C GLY A 172 -24.02 4.99 -14.81
N ASP A 173 -24.21 5.65 -15.95
CA ASP A 173 -25.49 5.96 -16.61
C ASP A 173 -26.70 6.27 -15.72
N CYS A 174 -26.72 7.49 -15.16
CA CYS A 174 -27.96 8.10 -14.66
C CYS A 174 -28.86 8.55 -15.82
N ARG A 175 -29.44 7.60 -16.57
CA ARG A 175 -30.65 7.82 -17.38
C ARG A 175 -31.93 7.32 -16.69
N ILE A 176 -31.83 6.79 -15.47
CA ILE A 176 -32.99 6.22 -14.79
C ILE A 176 -33.18 6.89 -13.42
N SER A 177 -34.14 7.82 -13.40
CA SER A 177 -34.88 8.34 -12.25
C SER A 177 -34.51 9.76 -11.74
N PRO A 178 -35.36 10.78 -12.00
CA PRO A 178 -35.15 12.16 -11.58
C PRO A 178 -35.56 12.47 -10.13
N MET A 179 -35.70 11.46 -9.25
CA MET A 179 -36.38 11.64 -7.96
C MET A 179 -35.51 11.44 -6.70
N ARG A 180 -34.19 11.60 -6.77
CA ARG A 180 -33.30 11.54 -5.58
C ARG A 180 -32.22 12.62 -5.60
N GLU A 181 -32.59 13.86 -5.32
CA GLU A 181 -31.66 15.00 -5.23
C GLU A 181 -31.30 15.44 -3.79
N SER A 182 -31.77 14.77 -2.73
CA SER A 182 -31.64 15.33 -1.36
C SER A 182 -30.80 14.54 -0.34
N LEU A 183 -30.04 13.52 -0.75
CA LEU A 183 -29.05 12.89 0.14
C LEU A 183 -27.66 13.34 -0.30
N GLY A 184 -26.98 14.08 0.58
CA GLY A 184 -25.71 14.79 0.34
C GLY A 184 -24.76 14.07 -0.62
N ARG A 185 -24.45 14.74 -1.73
CA ARG A 185 -23.48 14.31 -2.73
C ARG A 185 -22.14 14.18 -2.02
N HIS A 186 -21.64 12.95 -1.82
CA HIS A 186 -20.24 12.77 -1.42
C HIS A 186 -19.40 13.04 -2.66
N ASP A 187 -18.75 14.20 -2.71
CA ASP A 187 -17.79 14.53 -3.77
C ASP A 187 -16.70 13.47 -3.84
N ALA A 188 -16.26 13.16 -5.06
CA ALA A 188 -15.19 12.20 -5.27
C ALA A 188 -13.90 12.72 -4.60
N VAL A 189 -13.37 11.95 -3.65
CA VAL A 189 -12.14 12.31 -2.93
C VAL A 189 -11.00 11.46 -3.47
N THR A 190 -9.90 12.11 -3.84
CA THR A 190 -8.68 11.42 -4.23
C THR A 190 -7.85 11.10 -2.98
N VAL A 191 -7.49 9.84 -2.81
CA VAL A 191 -6.77 9.27 -1.66
C VAL A 191 -5.52 8.54 -2.17
N GLY A 192 -4.42 8.55 -1.42
CA GLY A 192 -3.12 8.09 -1.91
C GLY A 192 -2.40 9.14 -2.77
N GLY A 193 -1.26 8.75 -3.36
CA GLY A 193 -0.34 9.63 -4.08
C GLY A 193 0.54 10.50 -3.17
N LEU A 194 0.69 10.13 -1.89
CA LEU A 194 1.50 10.88 -0.94
C LEU A 194 2.98 10.94 -1.38
N GLY A 195 3.51 9.83 -1.89
CA GLY A 195 4.87 9.76 -2.41
C GLY A 195 5.11 10.74 -3.54
N GLU A 196 4.18 10.85 -4.50
CA GLU A 196 4.28 11.80 -5.60
C GLU A 196 4.30 13.26 -5.10
N LYS A 197 3.48 13.58 -4.10
CA LYS A 197 3.49 14.93 -3.50
C LYS A 197 4.80 15.23 -2.78
N LEU A 198 5.31 14.29 -1.99
CA LEU A 198 6.62 14.41 -1.35
C LEU A 198 7.74 14.54 -2.38
N GLN A 199 7.68 13.78 -3.47
CA GLN A 199 8.62 13.86 -4.58
C GLN A 199 8.64 15.26 -5.20
N GLN A 200 7.47 15.89 -5.39
CA GLN A 200 7.39 17.26 -5.89
C GLN A 200 8.03 18.28 -4.94
N LEU A 201 7.86 18.11 -3.62
CA LEU A 201 8.50 18.97 -2.59
C LEU A 201 10.02 18.81 -2.61
N VAL A 202 10.50 17.57 -2.55
CA VAL A 202 11.93 17.26 -2.58
C VAL A 202 12.54 17.75 -3.90
N LYS A 203 11.89 17.51 -5.04
CA LYS A 203 12.35 17.96 -6.35
C LYS A 203 12.54 19.47 -6.42
N ARG A 204 11.65 20.27 -5.83
CA ARG A 204 11.80 21.74 -5.75
C ARG A 204 13.09 22.10 -5.00
N SER A 205 13.27 21.54 -3.81
CA SER A 205 14.47 21.78 -3.00
C SER A 205 15.77 21.31 -3.68
N VAL A 206 15.74 20.17 -4.36
CA VAL A 206 16.89 19.67 -5.14
C VAL A 206 17.20 20.57 -6.32
N LYS A 207 16.17 21.07 -7.01
CA LYS A 207 16.36 22.01 -8.11
C LYS A 207 17.07 23.28 -7.63
N ASP A 208 16.62 23.87 -6.54
CA ASP A 208 17.24 25.08 -5.97
C ASP A 208 18.70 24.83 -5.56
N TRP A 209 19.00 23.64 -5.01
CA TRP A 209 20.37 23.23 -4.70
C TRP A 209 21.25 23.08 -5.96
N LEU A 210 20.71 22.48 -7.03
CA LEU A 210 21.42 22.33 -8.31
C LEU A 210 21.66 23.68 -9.00
N ASP A 211 20.72 24.61 -8.93
CA ASP A 211 20.88 25.98 -9.44
C ASP A 211 21.98 26.74 -8.67
N ASN A 212 22.07 26.54 -7.35
CA ASN A 212 23.16 27.06 -6.52
C ASN A 212 24.51 26.40 -6.86
N LEU A 213 24.53 25.09 -7.08
CA LEU A 213 25.72 24.35 -7.49
C LEU A 213 26.22 24.83 -8.86
N ASP A 214 25.33 25.04 -9.83
CA ASP A 214 25.67 25.62 -11.14
C ASP A 214 26.28 27.01 -10.99
N THR A 215 25.67 27.87 -10.18
CA THR A 215 26.18 29.23 -9.90
C THR A 215 27.59 29.16 -9.30
N MET A 216 27.83 28.23 -8.39
CA MET A 216 29.16 27.99 -7.83
C MET A 216 30.15 27.48 -8.87
N ILE A 217 29.77 26.52 -9.71
CA ILE A 217 30.60 25.97 -10.80
C ILE A 217 31.00 27.11 -11.75
N ARG A 218 30.04 27.91 -12.20
CA ARG A 218 30.29 29.05 -13.10
C ARG A 218 31.27 30.05 -12.50
N ARG A 219 31.05 30.46 -11.25
CA ARG A 219 31.92 31.43 -10.57
C ARG A 219 33.32 30.84 -10.33
N ARG A 220 33.40 29.55 -9.95
CA ARG A 220 34.67 28.89 -9.62
C ARG A 220 35.56 28.69 -10.84
N PHE A 221 34.98 28.36 -11.98
CA PHE A 221 35.72 28.05 -13.21
C PHE A 221 35.63 29.17 -14.26
N SER A 222 35.11 30.35 -13.88
CA SER A 222 34.97 31.52 -14.75
C SER A 222 34.26 31.24 -16.08
N ILE A 223 33.20 30.43 -16.05
CA ILE A 223 32.47 30.02 -17.26
C ILE A 223 31.46 31.13 -17.66
N PRO A 224 31.55 31.70 -18.88
CA PRO A 224 30.67 32.78 -19.32
C PRO A 224 29.23 32.32 -19.52
N LEU A 225 28.30 33.28 -19.52
CA LEU A 225 26.91 33.04 -19.94
C LEU A 225 26.78 33.36 -21.42
N GLU A 226 26.68 32.33 -22.25
CA GLU A 226 26.25 32.51 -23.63
C GLU A 226 24.73 32.43 -23.71
N GLN A 227 24.09 33.48 -24.25
CA GLN A 227 22.67 33.48 -24.58
C GLN A 227 22.47 32.87 -25.98
N GLN A 228 22.77 31.58 -26.17
CA GLN A 228 22.34 30.91 -27.39
C GLN A 228 20.93 30.34 -27.21
N HIS A 229 20.03 30.75 -28.11
CA HIS A 229 18.69 30.18 -28.26
C HIS A 229 18.81 28.91 -29.11
N GLY A 230 18.65 27.71 -28.53
CA GLY A 230 18.65 26.50 -29.37
C GLY A 230 18.55 25.16 -28.67
N ASP A 231 19.45 24.83 -27.75
CA ASP A 231 19.60 23.44 -27.28
C ASP A 231 19.31 23.24 -25.79
N MET A 232 19.09 21.96 -25.41
CA MET A 232 18.88 21.44 -24.04
C MET A 232 19.39 22.41 -22.98
N SER A 233 18.49 23.24 -22.46
CA SER A 233 18.89 24.25 -21.49
C SER A 233 19.47 23.54 -20.28
N ILE A 234 20.50 24.14 -19.67
CA ILE A 234 20.99 23.74 -18.35
C ILE A 234 19.83 23.50 -17.36
N ALA A 235 18.74 24.28 -17.46
CA ALA A 235 17.53 24.13 -16.67
C ALA A 235 16.78 22.80 -16.90
N THR A 236 16.79 22.28 -18.13
CA THR A 236 16.20 20.97 -18.47
C THR A 236 17.00 19.84 -17.81
N VAL A 237 18.33 19.91 -17.89
CA VAL A 237 19.22 18.92 -17.26
C VAL A 237 19.09 18.97 -15.74
N ILE A 238 19.09 20.17 -15.15
CA ILE A 238 18.83 20.38 -13.72
C ILE A 238 17.47 19.78 -13.33
N GLY A 239 16.41 20.06 -14.10
CA GLY A 239 15.08 19.50 -13.84
C GLY A 239 15.04 17.97 -13.88
N ARG A 240 15.83 17.35 -14.77
CA ARG A 240 15.99 15.90 -14.87
C ARG A 240 16.75 15.33 -13.67
N PHE A 241 17.90 15.90 -13.32
CA PHE A 241 18.67 15.45 -12.15
C PHE A 241 17.90 15.64 -10.85
N ALA A 242 17.18 16.76 -10.70
CA ALA A 242 16.32 17.00 -9.55
C ALA A 242 15.25 15.92 -9.41
N LYS A 243 14.65 15.48 -10.54
CA LYS A 243 13.70 14.38 -10.54
C LYS A 243 14.36 13.06 -10.08
N LEU A 244 15.50 12.67 -10.67
CA LEU A 244 16.17 11.42 -10.33
C LEU A 244 16.58 11.35 -8.85
N ILE A 245 17.09 12.45 -8.30
CA ILE A 245 17.45 12.55 -6.89
C ILE A 245 16.18 12.48 -6.02
N ALA A 246 15.13 13.21 -6.37
CA ALA A 246 13.88 13.19 -5.60
C ALA A 246 13.22 11.81 -5.61
N ASP A 247 13.16 11.14 -6.76
CA ASP A 247 12.64 9.78 -6.90
C ASP A 247 13.38 8.82 -5.96
N ARG A 248 14.71 8.91 -5.88
CA ARG A 248 15.52 8.11 -4.94
C ARG A 248 15.25 8.47 -3.48
N VAL A 249 15.22 9.75 -3.14
CA VAL A 249 15.00 10.23 -1.77
C VAL A 249 13.64 9.80 -1.22
N VAL A 250 12.59 9.78 -2.04
CA VAL A 250 11.24 9.40 -1.61
C VAL A 250 10.85 7.95 -1.95
N HIS A 251 11.81 7.08 -2.27
CA HIS A 251 11.58 5.67 -2.62
C HIS A 251 10.70 5.41 -3.87
N LEU A 252 10.57 6.38 -4.78
CA LEU A 252 9.88 6.23 -6.07
C LEU A 252 10.82 5.85 -7.24
N GLU A 253 12.12 5.67 -6.98
CA GLU A 253 13.08 5.22 -7.98
C GLU A 253 12.70 3.81 -8.50
N VAL A 254 12.42 3.72 -9.80
CA VAL A 254 12.15 2.44 -10.47
C VAL A 254 13.43 1.96 -11.16
N ARG A 255 14.04 0.93 -10.61
CA ARG A 255 15.19 0.25 -11.23
C ARG A 255 14.68 -0.68 -12.34
N GLY A 256 15.21 -0.50 -13.54
CA GLY A 256 14.85 -1.31 -14.70
C GLY A 256 16.00 -1.34 -15.71
N GLU A 257 15.74 -1.84 -16.91
CA GLU A 257 16.77 -2.01 -17.95
C GLU A 257 17.37 -0.70 -18.46
N ASN A 258 16.63 0.41 -18.34
CA ASN A 258 17.10 1.73 -18.78
C ASN A 258 17.81 2.47 -17.63
N PRO A 259 19.16 2.57 -17.63
CA PRO A 259 19.93 3.20 -16.57
C PRO A 259 19.66 4.71 -16.45
N THR A 260 19.11 5.34 -17.49
CA THR A 260 18.88 6.79 -17.54
C THR A 260 17.63 7.25 -16.78
N LYS A 261 16.88 6.31 -16.19
CA LYS A 261 15.66 6.54 -15.40
C LYS A 261 15.90 6.53 -13.89
N TYR A 262 17.10 6.21 -13.42
CA TYR A 262 17.44 6.16 -12.00
C TYR A 262 18.84 6.72 -11.74
N LEU A 263 19.18 6.98 -10.47
CA LEU A 263 20.42 7.64 -10.09
C LEU A 263 21.59 6.65 -10.10
N CYS A 264 22.39 6.64 -11.17
CA CYS A 264 23.57 5.78 -11.29
C CYS A 264 24.69 6.40 -12.13
N ALA A 265 25.92 5.87 -11.99
CA ALA A 265 27.09 6.32 -12.75
C ALA A 265 26.87 6.31 -14.27
N ILE A 266 26.20 5.27 -14.78
CA ILE A 266 25.91 5.12 -16.22
C ILE A 266 24.99 6.25 -16.71
N ALA A 267 24.02 6.68 -15.91
CA ALA A 267 23.13 7.79 -16.26
C ALA A 267 23.92 9.10 -16.46
N PHE A 268 24.86 9.39 -15.55
CA PHE A 268 25.71 10.58 -15.64
C PHE A 268 26.69 10.50 -16.80
N GLN A 269 27.34 9.35 -16.99
CA GLN A 269 28.23 9.13 -18.13
C GLN A 269 27.50 9.30 -19.46
N HIS A 270 26.25 8.85 -19.56
CA HIS A 270 25.44 9.04 -20.75
C HIS A 270 25.17 10.52 -21.04
N VAL A 271 24.84 11.32 -20.03
CA VAL A 271 24.69 12.78 -20.18
C VAL A 271 26.00 13.43 -20.63
N ILE A 272 27.14 13.04 -20.03
CA ILE A 272 28.45 13.58 -20.43
C ILE A 272 28.77 13.25 -21.89
N ARG A 273 28.51 12.02 -22.32
CA ARG A 273 28.72 11.60 -23.71
C ARG A 273 27.83 12.35 -24.70
N LEU A 274 26.56 12.55 -24.36
CA LEU A 274 25.64 13.33 -25.20
C LEU A 274 26.15 14.76 -25.39
N GLU A 275 26.64 15.40 -24.34
CA GLU A 275 27.20 16.75 -24.42
C GLU A 275 28.52 16.80 -25.22
N ASN A 276 29.40 15.81 -25.04
CA ASN A 276 30.63 15.70 -25.83
C ASN A 276 30.32 15.53 -27.34
N VAL A 277 29.27 14.77 -27.69
CA VAL A 277 28.81 14.62 -29.07
C VAL A 277 28.20 15.93 -29.59
N ARG A 278 27.36 16.61 -28.80
CA ARG A 278 26.79 17.92 -29.18
C ARG A 278 27.89 18.94 -29.50
N CYS A 279 28.94 18.97 -28.68
CA CYS A 279 30.04 19.91 -28.80
C CYS A 279 31.15 19.44 -29.75
N GLU A 280 31.01 18.30 -30.43
CA GLU A 280 32.09 17.71 -31.23
C GLU A 280 32.56 18.66 -32.35
N HIS A 281 31.62 19.31 -33.05
CA HIS A 281 31.95 20.26 -34.10
C HIS A 281 32.67 21.48 -33.55
N HIS A 282 32.14 22.08 -32.48
CA HIS A 282 32.75 23.19 -31.77
C HIS A 282 34.18 22.86 -31.29
N ALA A 283 34.39 21.67 -30.72
CA ALA A 283 35.69 21.19 -30.28
C ALA A 283 36.70 21.09 -31.44
N LYS A 284 36.27 20.53 -32.58
CA LYS A 284 37.10 20.40 -33.79
C LYS A 284 37.46 21.75 -34.38
N GLU A 285 36.51 22.69 -34.43
CA GLU A 285 36.75 24.04 -34.91
C GLU A 285 37.75 24.79 -34.03
N HIS A 286 37.59 24.73 -32.70
CA HIS A 286 38.52 25.35 -31.75
C HIS A 286 39.92 24.74 -31.85
N ALA A 287 40.04 23.40 -31.87
CA ALA A 287 41.32 22.73 -32.04
C ALA A 287 42.01 23.10 -33.36
N SER A 288 41.24 23.18 -34.46
CA SER A 288 41.75 23.60 -35.77
C SER A 288 42.16 25.07 -35.79
N ALA A 289 41.44 25.94 -35.07
CA ALA A 289 41.83 27.34 -34.90
C ALA A 289 43.14 27.47 -34.12
N ASP A 290 43.29 26.76 -32.99
CA ASP A 290 44.50 26.77 -32.18
C ASP A 290 45.72 26.24 -32.96
N ILE A 291 45.55 25.13 -33.69
CA ILE A 291 46.62 24.59 -34.56
C ILE A 291 47.04 25.62 -35.59
N ARG A 292 46.10 26.32 -36.23
CA ARG A 292 46.41 27.38 -37.19
C ARG A 292 47.17 28.53 -36.52
N SER A 293 46.71 29.03 -35.37
CA SER A 293 47.41 30.09 -34.64
C SER A 293 48.84 29.69 -34.23
N MET A 294 49.03 28.44 -33.78
CA MET A 294 50.37 27.91 -33.49
C MET A 294 51.24 27.80 -34.74
N GLN A 295 50.69 27.38 -35.88
CA GLN A 295 51.42 27.31 -37.16
C GLN A 295 51.79 28.70 -37.69
N GLU A 296 50.90 29.69 -37.55
CA GLU A 296 51.20 31.09 -37.87
C GLU A 296 52.33 31.61 -36.98
N LEU A 297 52.32 31.29 -35.68
CA LEU A 297 53.39 31.67 -34.76
C LEU A 297 54.72 30.98 -35.09
N VAL A 298 54.71 29.71 -35.55
CA VAL A 298 55.91 29.01 -36.05
C VAL A 298 56.48 29.73 -37.27
N ARG A 299 55.65 30.09 -38.25
CA ARG A 299 56.10 30.84 -39.44
C ARG A 299 56.68 32.20 -39.07
N LEU A 300 56.01 32.91 -38.15
CA LEU A 300 56.51 34.19 -37.64
C LEU A 300 57.85 34.03 -36.93
N ALA A 301 58.05 32.97 -36.16
CA ALA A 301 59.32 32.69 -35.50
C ALA A 301 60.44 32.33 -36.48
N GLN A 302 60.13 31.62 -37.57
CA GLN A 302 61.10 31.17 -38.59
C GLN A 302 61.55 32.27 -39.56
N GLY A 303 60.94 33.45 -39.51
CA GLY A 303 61.31 34.56 -40.39
C GLY A 303 60.64 34.53 -41.76
N ASP A 304 59.53 33.80 -41.91
CA ASP A 304 58.66 33.82 -43.11
C ASP A 304 57.86 35.15 -43.18
N ALA A 305 58.58 36.28 -43.11
CA ALA A 305 58.06 37.63 -42.85
C ALA A 305 57.24 38.26 -43.99
N LEU A 306 57.13 37.59 -45.14
CA LEU A 306 56.37 38.08 -46.29
C LEU A 306 54.89 37.66 -46.30
N LEU A 307 54.46 36.83 -45.36
CA LEU A 307 53.06 36.43 -45.22
C LEU A 307 52.46 37.05 -43.95
N LEU A 308 51.72 38.16 -44.12
CA LEU A 308 50.86 38.74 -43.08
C LEU A 308 50.04 37.61 -42.42
N PRO A 309 49.87 37.60 -41.07
CA PRO A 309 48.93 36.68 -40.45
C PRO A 309 47.55 36.89 -41.09
N GLU A 310 47.01 35.87 -41.75
CA GLU A 310 45.73 35.96 -42.46
C GLU A 310 44.60 36.40 -41.52
N ARG A 311 44.76 36.16 -40.21
CA ARG A 311 43.78 36.50 -39.17
C ARG A 311 44.44 37.07 -37.90
N ARG A 312 45.10 38.24 -38.01
CA ARG A 312 45.72 38.96 -36.86
C ARG A 312 44.89 38.93 -35.57
N ALA A 313 43.59 39.25 -35.64
CA ALA A 313 42.73 39.31 -34.46
C ALA A 313 42.71 37.97 -33.68
N ARG A 314 42.69 36.84 -34.38
CA ARG A 314 42.69 35.51 -33.77
C ARG A 314 44.05 35.13 -33.21
N LEU A 315 45.14 35.52 -33.89
CA LEU A 315 46.48 35.30 -33.38
C LEU A 315 46.71 36.12 -32.09
N VAL A 316 46.27 37.38 -32.06
CA VAL A 316 46.32 38.22 -30.85
C VAL A 316 45.48 37.62 -29.71
N GLU A 317 44.28 37.13 -30.01
CA GLU A 317 43.44 36.43 -29.03
C GLU A 317 44.13 35.18 -28.48
N PHE A 318 44.75 34.37 -29.35
CA PHE A 318 45.54 33.20 -28.96
C PHE A 318 46.77 33.59 -28.11
N LEU A 319 47.48 34.66 -28.44
CA LEU A 319 48.64 35.12 -27.66
C LEU A 319 48.23 35.59 -26.26
N ARG A 320 47.04 36.20 -26.13
CA ARG A 320 46.47 36.60 -24.83
C ARG A 320 45.97 35.41 -24.01
N SER A 321 45.46 34.37 -24.67
CA SER A 321 44.98 33.14 -24.03
C SER A 321 45.48 31.90 -24.77
N PRO A 322 46.74 31.47 -24.53
CA PRO A 322 47.33 30.35 -25.25
C PRO A 322 46.61 29.04 -24.96
N CYS A 323 46.60 28.13 -25.93
CA CYS A 323 45.88 26.87 -25.76
C CYS A 323 46.47 25.99 -24.64
N PRO A 324 45.66 25.13 -24.01
CA PRO A 324 46.08 24.32 -22.87
C PRO A 324 47.30 23.42 -23.14
N GLU A 325 47.43 22.87 -24.36
CA GLU A 325 48.55 22.01 -24.73
C GLU A 325 49.88 22.76 -24.69
N LEU A 326 49.90 24.04 -25.10
CA LEU A 326 51.07 24.89 -25.01
C LEU A 326 51.40 25.24 -23.55
N LEU A 327 50.38 25.58 -22.76
CA LEU A 327 50.54 25.89 -21.33
C LEU A 327 51.03 24.70 -20.50
N LYS A 328 50.76 23.45 -20.91
CA LYS A 328 51.30 22.26 -20.23
C LYS A 328 52.81 22.15 -20.35
N PHE A 329 53.38 22.49 -21.50
CA PHE A 329 54.82 22.48 -21.70
C PHE A 329 55.49 23.68 -21.05
N LEU A 330 54.78 24.82 -21.01
CA LEU A 330 55.34 26.08 -20.55
C LEU A 330 54.23 26.91 -19.86
N PRO A 331 54.00 26.73 -18.54
CA PRO A 331 52.88 27.37 -17.83
C PRO A 331 52.90 28.91 -17.88
N GLN A 332 54.08 29.50 -18.08
CA GLN A 332 54.31 30.95 -18.21
C GLN A 332 54.70 31.35 -19.65
N VAL A 333 54.26 30.61 -20.68
CA VAL A 333 54.63 30.85 -22.09
C VAL A 333 54.52 32.31 -22.53
N ALA A 334 53.44 32.99 -22.13
CA ALA A 334 53.21 34.37 -22.50
C ALA A 334 54.22 35.35 -21.88
N GLN A 335 54.69 35.05 -20.65
CA GLN A 335 55.70 35.86 -19.97
C GLN A 335 57.11 35.51 -20.45
N GLN A 336 57.41 34.21 -20.61
CA GLN A 336 58.74 33.72 -20.99
C GLN A 336 59.13 34.05 -22.43
N TYR A 337 58.14 34.15 -23.33
CA TYR A 337 58.34 34.54 -24.73
C TYR A 337 57.81 35.94 -25.03
N GLU A 338 57.57 36.75 -24.00
CA GLU A 338 57.16 38.16 -24.12
C GLU A 338 56.04 38.40 -25.14
N PHE A 339 54.97 37.60 -25.07
CA PHE A 339 53.86 37.66 -26.03
C PHE A 339 53.19 39.04 -26.10
N GLU A 340 53.23 39.83 -25.03
CA GLU A 340 52.79 41.23 -25.06
C GLU A 340 53.62 42.11 -26.01
N GLN A 341 54.95 41.89 -26.08
CA GLN A 341 55.80 42.60 -27.03
C GLN A 341 55.50 42.15 -28.47
N LEU A 342 55.22 40.87 -28.66
CA LEU A 342 54.79 40.33 -29.95
C LEU A 342 53.43 40.91 -30.38
N ILE A 343 52.45 41.00 -29.48
CA ILE A 343 51.16 41.64 -29.75
C ILE A 343 51.38 43.10 -30.15
N ALA A 344 52.21 43.85 -29.41
CA ALA A 344 52.53 45.24 -29.76
C ALA A 344 53.23 45.37 -31.13
N ALA A 345 54.09 44.42 -31.51
CA ALA A 345 54.70 44.40 -32.84
C ALA A 345 53.68 44.10 -33.95
N LEU A 346 52.79 43.12 -33.72
CA LEU A 346 51.67 42.80 -34.63
C LEU A 346 50.70 43.97 -34.77
N ASP A 347 50.56 44.81 -33.74
CA ASP A 347 49.71 45.99 -33.79
C ASP A 347 50.28 47.10 -34.68
N LEU A 348 51.62 47.21 -34.74
CA LEU A 348 52.34 48.17 -35.58
C LEU A 348 52.43 47.77 -37.05
N PHE A 349 52.19 46.49 -37.39
CA PHE A 349 52.35 45.97 -38.77
C PHE A 349 51.56 46.75 -39.84
N TYR A 350 50.45 47.37 -39.45
CA TYR A 350 49.54 48.10 -40.35
C TYR A 350 49.71 49.63 -40.28
N THR A 351 50.52 50.13 -39.34
CA THR A 351 50.70 51.57 -39.10
C THR A 351 52.14 52.02 -39.27
N ASP A 352 53.13 51.16 -38.99
CA ASP A 352 54.57 51.42 -39.11
C ASP A 352 55.34 50.11 -39.35
N LEU A 353 55.42 49.70 -40.62
CA LEU A 353 56.02 48.44 -41.05
C LEU A 353 57.53 48.31 -40.73
N PRO A 354 58.38 49.35 -40.91
CA PRO A 354 59.78 49.30 -40.49
C PRO A 354 59.94 49.05 -38.99
N ALA A 355 59.19 49.78 -38.14
CA ALA A 355 59.26 49.60 -36.69
C ALA A 355 58.72 48.23 -36.26
N ALA A 356 57.68 47.72 -36.91
CA ALA A 356 57.14 46.39 -36.66
C ALA A 356 58.15 45.29 -37.04
N SER A 357 58.84 45.44 -38.17
CA SER A 357 59.86 44.49 -38.64
C SER A 357 61.05 44.43 -37.69
N GLU A 358 61.58 45.59 -37.26
CA GLU A 358 62.68 45.65 -36.29
C GLU A 358 62.32 44.97 -34.95
N ARG A 359 61.10 45.21 -34.44
CA ARG A 359 60.62 44.59 -33.20
C ARG A 359 60.44 43.08 -33.33
N LEU A 360 59.90 42.60 -34.47
CA LEU A 360 59.80 41.17 -34.73
C LEU A 360 61.17 40.51 -34.86
N ASP A 361 62.12 41.12 -35.56
CA ASP A 361 63.46 40.56 -35.73
C ASP A 361 64.22 40.47 -34.41
N ARG A 362 64.07 41.50 -33.57
CA ARG A 362 64.59 41.49 -32.20
C ARG A 362 63.99 40.34 -31.39
N TRP A 363 62.66 40.19 -31.41
CA TRP A 363 61.96 39.11 -30.71
C TRP A 363 62.41 37.72 -31.22
N ARG A 364 62.50 37.53 -32.55
CA ARG A 364 62.96 36.27 -33.18
C ARG A 364 64.36 35.89 -32.73
N SER A 365 65.29 36.85 -32.71
CA SER A 365 66.70 36.62 -32.38
C SER A 365 66.90 36.02 -30.98
N VAL A 366 65.95 36.24 -30.07
CA VAL A 366 66.01 35.77 -28.68
C VAL A 366 65.23 34.46 -28.50
N TYR A 367 64.09 34.30 -29.18
CA TYR A 367 63.07 33.31 -28.78
C TYR A 367 62.72 32.25 -29.84
N ALA A 368 63.11 32.43 -31.11
CA ALA A 368 62.55 31.64 -32.22
C ALA A 368 62.83 30.13 -32.13
N GLY A 369 64.07 29.73 -31.85
CA GLY A 369 64.49 28.32 -31.91
C GLY A 369 63.77 27.43 -30.90
N SER A 370 63.71 27.84 -29.63
CA SER A 370 63.06 27.09 -28.57
C SER A 370 61.53 27.12 -28.66
N LEU A 371 60.95 28.23 -29.10
CA LEU A 371 59.51 28.37 -29.25
C LEU A 371 58.95 27.46 -30.35
N VAL A 372 59.63 27.35 -31.49
CA VAL A 372 59.20 26.49 -32.61
C VAL A 372 59.11 25.02 -32.19
N GLU A 373 60.08 24.52 -31.44
CA GLU A 373 60.06 23.14 -30.94
C GLU A 373 58.87 22.88 -30.02
N VAL A 374 58.61 23.81 -29.08
CA VAL A 374 57.49 23.70 -28.13
C VAL A 374 56.14 23.79 -28.85
N LEU A 375 56.00 24.67 -29.84
CA LEU A 375 54.78 24.81 -30.64
C LEU A 375 54.49 23.56 -31.46
N ASN A 376 55.50 22.95 -32.10
CA ASN A 376 55.31 21.70 -32.85
C ASN A 376 54.85 20.55 -31.94
N LYS A 377 55.46 20.41 -30.75
CA LYS A 377 55.00 19.44 -29.74
C LYS A 377 53.56 19.73 -29.26
N ALA A 378 53.20 20.99 -29.07
CA ALA A 378 51.85 21.39 -28.70
C ALA A 378 50.82 21.07 -29.81
N ILE A 379 51.16 21.31 -31.08
CA ILE A 379 50.33 20.97 -32.24
C ILE A 379 50.05 19.46 -32.30
N GLU A 380 51.07 18.62 -32.13
CA GLU A 380 50.90 17.16 -32.09
C GLU A 380 49.93 16.75 -30.97
N LYS A 381 50.11 17.30 -29.77
CA LYS A 381 49.21 17.03 -28.63
C LYS A 381 47.77 17.50 -28.88
N THR A 382 47.57 18.62 -29.56
CA THR A 382 46.23 19.08 -29.92
C THR A 382 45.57 18.14 -30.94
N ARG A 383 46.32 17.54 -31.88
CA ARG A 383 45.80 16.56 -32.84
C ARG A 383 45.44 15.22 -32.18
N GLU A 384 46.21 14.80 -31.19
CA GLU A 384 45.98 13.58 -30.41
C GLU A 384 44.83 13.71 -29.40
N TRP A 385 44.36 14.93 -29.13
CA TRP A 385 43.35 15.17 -28.11
C TRP A 385 42.05 14.41 -28.38
N ARG A 386 41.44 13.92 -27.28
CA ARG A 386 40.15 13.24 -27.25
C ARG A 386 39.31 13.77 -26.09
N PRO A 387 37.98 13.86 -26.24
CA PRO A 387 37.07 14.16 -25.14
C PRO A 387 37.24 13.14 -24.01
N VAL A 388 37.01 13.58 -22.77
CA VAL A 388 37.10 12.69 -21.61
C VAL A 388 35.71 12.44 -21.05
N ASP A 389 35.45 11.19 -20.68
CA ASP A 389 34.16 10.71 -20.15
C ASP A 389 33.85 11.23 -18.73
N PHE A 390 34.83 11.83 -18.04
CA PHE A 390 34.71 12.34 -16.67
C PHE A 390 35.63 13.53 -16.40
N LEU A 391 35.09 14.58 -15.78
CA LEU A 391 35.82 15.76 -15.32
C LEU A 391 35.68 15.89 -13.79
N PRO A 392 36.73 15.59 -12.99
CA PRO A 392 36.67 15.66 -11.52
C PRO A 392 36.21 17.02 -10.96
N CYS A 393 34.93 17.22 -10.68
CA CYS A 393 34.41 18.54 -10.32
C CYS A 393 34.51 18.82 -8.80
N VAL A 394 34.35 17.78 -8.00
CA VAL A 394 34.29 17.87 -6.53
C VAL A 394 35.39 17.01 -5.88
N GLN A 395 35.79 17.41 -4.69
CA GLN A 395 36.79 16.73 -3.86
C GLN A 395 36.35 16.72 -2.40
N CYS A 396 36.63 15.62 -1.70
CA CYS A 396 36.40 15.46 -0.27
C CYS A 396 37.63 15.92 0.52
N HIS A 397 37.41 16.57 1.66
CA HIS A 397 38.46 17.01 2.58
C HIS A 397 38.25 16.40 3.96
N ASP A 398 39.34 16.07 4.65
CA ASP A 398 39.29 15.59 6.03
C ASP A 398 38.75 16.66 6.99
N THR A 399 38.97 17.95 6.68
CA THR A 399 38.47 19.09 7.43
C THR A 399 37.58 20.01 6.59
N PRO A 400 36.42 20.47 7.12
CA PRO A 400 35.50 21.34 6.39
C PRO A 400 36.12 22.70 6.01
N ARG A 401 36.38 22.95 4.72
CA ARG A 401 36.96 24.22 4.20
C ARG A 401 35.94 25.36 4.16
N HIS A 402 36.37 26.60 3.89
CA HIS A 402 35.44 27.75 3.74
C HIS A 402 34.60 27.72 2.45
N ALA A 403 35.11 27.13 1.36
CA ALA A 403 34.42 27.05 0.06
C ALA A 403 33.65 25.73 -0.11
N ARG A 404 32.64 25.48 0.73
CA ARG A 404 31.87 24.22 0.79
C ARG A 404 30.80 24.16 -0.30
N LEU A 405 30.37 22.96 -0.68
CA LEU A 405 29.17 22.78 -1.51
C LEU A 405 27.91 23.40 -0.85
N PRO A 406 26.87 23.76 -1.63
CA PRO A 406 25.65 24.30 -1.06
C PRO A 406 24.99 23.30 -0.10
N ALA A 407 24.34 23.80 0.96
CA ALA A 407 23.61 22.94 1.90
C ALA A 407 22.40 22.28 1.21
N MET A 408 22.17 21.00 1.47
CA MET A 408 21.04 20.26 0.90
C MET A 408 19.75 20.62 1.63
N GLY A 409 18.86 21.39 0.99
CA GLY A 409 17.63 21.88 1.63
C GLY A 409 16.64 20.79 2.07
N TRP A 410 16.79 19.55 1.60
CA TRP A 410 15.95 18.40 1.96
C TRP A 410 16.64 17.40 2.90
N ASP A 411 17.94 17.53 3.17
CA ASP A 411 18.72 16.60 4.02
C ASP A 411 19.73 17.38 4.87
N ASP A 412 19.66 17.25 6.20
CA ASP A 412 20.62 17.77 7.18
C ASP A 412 21.96 17.00 7.20
N ASN A 413 22.52 16.74 6.02
CA ASN A 413 23.75 16.00 5.85
C ASN A 413 24.97 16.88 6.11
N SER A 414 25.55 16.79 7.32
CA SER A 414 26.75 17.54 7.70
C SER A 414 27.98 17.23 6.83
N PHE A 415 28.04 16.06 6.19
CA PHE A 415 29.16 15.69 5.32
C PHE A 415 29.26 16.58 4.07
N VAL A 416 28.18 17.24 3.63
CA VAL A 416 28.25 18.19 2.50
C VAL A 416 29.28 19.30 2.75
N ALA A 417 29.52 19.64 4.02
CA ALA A 417 30.49 20.65 4.42
C ALA A 417 31.95 20.22 4.20
N SER A 418 32.22 18.93 4.10
CA SER A 418 33.55 18.37 3.81
C SER A 418 33.87 18.31 2.32
N TRP A 419 32.91 18.64 1.45
CA TRP A 419 33.10 18.63 0.01
C TRP A 419 33.21 20.04 -0.55
N SER A 420 34.07 20.21 -1.55
CA SER A 420 34.19 21.46 -2.30
C SER A 420 34.48 21.21 -3.76
N LEU A 421 34.28 22.26 -4.57
CA LEU A 421 34.75 22.26 -5.96
C LEU A 421 36.28 22.17 -6.00
N VAL A 422 36.82 21.45 -6.97
CA VAL A 422 38.27 21.40 -7.21
C VAL A 422 38.83 22.79 -7.53
N SER A 423 40.15 22.92 -7.50
CA SER A 423 40.81 24.17 -7.89
C SER A 423 40.53 24.50 -9.36
N SER A 424 40.34 25.78 -9.70
CA SER A 424 40.26 26.21 -11.10
C SER A 424 41.54 25.85 -11.88
N ALA A 425 42.69 25.81 -11.18
CA ALA A 425 43.96 25.36 -11.72
C ALA A 425 43.91 23.92 -12.29
N THR A 426 43.00 23.07 -11.79
CA THR A 426 42.80 21.69 -12.27
C THR A 426 42.40 21.66 -13.74
N TYR A 427 41.68 22.69 -14.21
CA TYR A 427 41.18 22.78 -15.57
C TYR A 427 41.85 23.86 -16.42
N ALA A 428 42.58 24.79 -15.80
CA ALA A 428 43.28 25.87 -16.50
C ALA A 428 44.21 25.37 -17.63
N HIS A 429 44.75 24.16 -17.49
CA HIS A 429 45.64 23.54 -18.47
C HIS A 429 45.04 22.30 -19.14
N ARG A 430 43.71 22.20 -19.23
CA ARG A 430 43.05 21.04 -19.84
C ARG A 430 42.04 21.47 -20.90
N ARG A 431 42.26 21.03 -22.15
CA ARG A 431 41.26 21.12 -23.20
C ARG A 431 40.08 20.20 -22.88
N THR A 432 38.88 20.78 -22.83
CA THR A 432 37.63 20.05 -22.61
C THR A 432 36.84 19.86 -23.91
N GLY A 433 36.96 20.77 -24.87
CA GLY A 433 36.19 20.76 -26.12
C GLY A 433 34.69 21.04 -25.92
N LEU A 434 34.32 21.60 -24.77
CA LEU A 434 32.94 21.91 -24.43
C LEU A 434 32.71 23.42 -24.57
N ASP A 435 31.56 23.78 -25.12
CA ASP A 435 31.02 25.14 -25.04
C ASP A 435 30.67 25.50 -23.57
N PRO A 436 30.39 26.77 -23.23
CA PRO A 436 30.10 27.15 -21.85
C PRO A 436 28.92 26.40 -21.22
N THR A 437 27.89 26.09 -22.01
CA THR A 437 26.72 25.32 -21.55
C THR A 437 27.08 23.86 -21.27
N GLY A 438 27.76 23.19 -22.20
CA GLY A 438 28.22 21.81 -22.06
C GLY A 438 29.23 21.65 -20.93
N MET A 439 30.12 22.62 -20.72
CA MET A 439 31.06 22.61 -19.60
C MET A 439 30.31 22.60 -18.26
N ARG A 440 29.27 23.42 -18.11
CA ARG A 440 28.41 23.42 -16.90
C ARG A 440 27.70 22.09 -16.71
N ILE A 441 27.11 21.54 -17.77
CA ILE A 441 26.39 20.25 -17.71
C ILE A 441 27.34 19.11 -17.33
N VAL A 442 28.51 19.01 -17.99
CA VAL A 442 29.48 17.94 -17.74
C VAL A 442 30.08 18.05 -16.35
N LEU A 443 30.41 19.25 -15.87
CA LEU A 443 30.90 19.44 -14.51
C LEU A 443 29.84 19.09 -13.47
N MET A 444 28.58 19.48 -13.69
CA MET A 444 27.47 19.11 -12.80
C MET A 444 27.23 17.59 -12.80
N ALA A 445 27.19 16.96 -13.98
CA ALA A 445 27.03 15.51 -14.09
C ALA A 445 28.19 14.76 -13.41
N SER A 446 29.42 15.25 -13.56
CA SER A 446 30.60 14.68 -12.89
C SER A 446 30.58 14.91 -11.38
N ALA A 447 30.09 16.07 -10.90
CA ALA A 447 29.89 16.32 -9.48
C ALA A 447 28.86 15.34 -8.89
N LEU A 448 27.71 15.18 -9.55
CA LEU A 448 26.67 14.26 -9.12
C LEU A 448 27.12 12.81 -9.19
N TRP A 449 27.91 12.43 -10.20
CA TRP A 449 28.55 11.12 -10.26
C TRP A 449 29.41 10.89 -9.01
N SER A 450 30.37 11.77 -8.71
CA SER A 450 31.22 11.64 -7.52
C SER A 450 30.42 11.56 -6.22
N LEU A 451 29.41 12.40 -6.06
CA LEU A 451 28.57 12.40 -4.85
C LEU A 451 27.72 11.13 -4.75
N SER A 452 27.18 10.64 -5.87
CA SER A 452 26.35 9.43 -5.89
C SER A 452 27.13 8.13 -5.59
N ALA A 453 28.46 8.16 -5.76
CA ALA A 453 29.33 7.05 -5.40
C ALA A 453 29.54 6.94 -3.88
N ASP A 454 29.21 7.98 -3.12
CA ASP A 454 29.26 8.00 -1.66
C ASP A 454 27.86 7.80 -1.09
N GLU A 455 27.65 6.70 -0.35
CA GLU A 455 26.35 6.30 0.22
C GLU A 455 25.74 7.34 1.17
N ARG A 456 26.53 8.32 1.63
CA ARG A 456 26.07 9.40 2.49
C ARG A 456 25.23 10.44 1.74
N PHE A 457 25.29 10.49 0.41
CA PHE A 457 24.50 11.42 -0.42
C PHE A 457 23.27 10.75 -1.03
N PHE A 458 22.23 11.55 -1.28
CA PHE A 458 20.97 11.13 -1.91
C PHE A 458 20.36 9.89 -1.24
N ARG A 459 20.38 9.90 0.10
CA ARG A 459 19.97 8.77 0.92
C ARG A 459 18.47 8.53 0.76
N PRO A 460 18.04 7.31 0.43
CA PRO A 460 16.63 7.01 0.27
C PRO A 460 15.93 7.04 1.64
N GLY A 461 14.75 7.64 1.69
CA GLY A 461 13.93 7.77 2.90
C GLY A 461 14.28 8.93 3.82
N PHE A 462 15.29 9.74 3.50
CA PHE A 462 15.74 10.88 4.33
C PHE A 462 15.17 12.20 3.82
N VAL A 463 14.28 12.81 4.60
CA VAL A 463 13.69 14.13 4.31
C VAL A 463 13.67 14.98 5.57
N ARG A 464 14.07 16.24 5.44
CA ARG A 464 13.97 17.24 6.51
C ARG A 464 12.52 17.51 6.91
N CYS A 465 12.25 17.54 8.21
CA CYS A 465 10.90 17.75 8.75
C CYS A 465 10.38 19.18 8.55
N ASP A 466 11.31 20.15 8.46
CA ASP A 466 11.06 21.57 8.22
C ASP A 466 11.08 21.94 6.73
N LEU A 467 11.24 20.94 5.84
CA LEU A 467 11.08 21.17 4.41
C LEU A 467 9.66 21.70 4.16
N GLU A 468 9.58 22.80 3.41
CA GLU A 468 8.36 23.56 3.17
C GLU A 468 7.20 22.62 2.79
N ASP A 469 6.06 22.79 3.46
CA ASP A 469 4.82 22.06 3.23
C ASP A 469 4.80 20.55 3.51
N VAL A 470 5.88 19.92 4.00
CA VAL A 470 5.86 18.47 4.26
C VAL A 470 4.81 18.10 5.32
N MET A 471 4.82 18.78 6.47
CA MET A 471 3.82 18.53 7.53
C MET A 471 2.39 18.79 7.06
N ARG A 472 2.18 19.88 6.30
CA ARG A 472 0.88 20.24 5.73
C ARG A 472 0.39 19.18 4.75
N THR A 473 1.24 18.75 3.83
CA THR A 473 0.95 17.73 2.81
C THR A 473 0.56 16.40 3.45
N VAL A 474 1.34 15.92 4.43
CA VAL A 474 1.03 14.67 5.15
C VAL A 474 -0.28 14.80 5.93
N GLY A 475 -0.51 15.94 6.58
CA GLY A 475 -1.76 16.22 7.29
C GLY A 475 -3.01 16.25 6.39
N GLU A 476 -2.92 16.92 5.24
CA GLU A 476 -4.01 16.99 4.25
C GLU A 476 -4.36 15.60 3.69
N HIS A 477 -3.35 14.76 3.39
CA HIS A 477 -3.56 13.37 2.98
C HIS A 477 -4.22 12.55 4.10
N GLY A 478 -3.74 12.68 5.34
CA GLY A 478 -4.36 12.04 6.49
C GLY A 478 -5.84 12.40 6.66
N MET A 479 -6.19 13.68 6.49
CA MET A 479 -7.58 14.14 6.55
C MET A 479 -8.43 13.56 5.42
N ARG A 480 -7.95 13.60 4.18
CA ARG A 480 -8.68 13.05 3.01
C ARG A 480 -8.89 11.55 3.13
N ALA A 481 -7.85 10.82 3.54
CA ALA A 481 -7.91 9.37 3.74
C ALA A 481 -8.88 9.00 4.88
N THR A 482 -8.86 9.75 5.99
CA THR A 482 -9.81 9.58 7.10
C THR A 482 -11.25 9.82 6.67
N HIS A 483 -11.49 10.91 5.94
CA HIS A 483 -12.82 11.24 5.41
C HIS A 483 -13.32 10.15 4.46
N ALA A 484 -12.49 9.73 3.49
CA ALA A 484 -12.84 8.69 2.54
C ALA A 484 -13.10 7.34 3.23
N HIS A 485 -12.26 6.94 4.20
CA HIS A 485 -12.47 5.71 4.95
C HIS A 485 -13.80 5.71 5.73
N ARG A 486 -14.14 6.84 6.36
CA ARG A 486 -15.42 7.02 7.06
C ARG A 486 -16.61 6.97 6.09
N ALA A 487 -16.55 7.73 5.00
CA ALA A 487 -17.60 7.77 3.99
C ALA A 487 -17.84 6.39 3.36
N LEU A 488 -16.77 5.65 3.02
CA LEU A 488 -16.87 4.29 2.48
C LEU A 488 -17.47 3.31 3.50
N LYS A 489 -17.16 3.47 4.80
CA LYS A 489 -17.76 2.66 5.86
C LYS A 489 -19.26 2.95 6.02
N GLU A 490 -19.67 4.21 5.96
CA GLU A 490 -21.08 4.61 5.97
C GLU A 490 -21.82 4.09 4.73
N GLN A 491 -21.20 4.18 3.56
CA GLN A 491 -21.74 3.64 2.31
C GLN A 491 -21.86 2.12 2.30
N LEU A 492 -20.97 1.41 3.01
CA LEU A 492 -21.03 -0.04 3.11
C LEU A 492 -22.22 -0.51 3.94
N MET A 493 -22.64 0.26 4.95
CA MET A 493 -23.66 -0.15 5.92
C MET A 493 -24.98 -0.62 5.27
N PRO A 494 -25.61 0.11 4.34
CA PRO A 494 -26.85 -0.32 3.69
C PRO A 494 -26.75 -1.67 2.97
N TYR A 495 -25.59 -1.98 2.39
CA TYR A 495 -25.38 -3.25 1.68
C TYR A 495 -25.14 -4.42 2.64
N MET A 496 -24.66 -4.14 3.85
CA MET A 496 -24.36 -5.16 4.85
C MET A 496 -25.55 -5.49 5.77
N ILE A 497 -26.70 -4.82 5.62
CA ILE A 497 -27.90 -5.04 6.45
C ILE A 497 -28.36 -6.51 6.38
N GLY A 498 -28.33 -7.12 5.20
CA GLY A 498 -28.73 -8.53 4.99
C GLY A 498 -27.66 -9.56 5.32
N GLU A 499 -26.40 -9.16 5.53
CA GLU A 499 -25.30 -10.09 5.76
C GLU A 499 -25.48 -10.93 7.05
N PRO A 500 -25.88 -10.37 8.21
CA PRO A 500 -26.15 -11.17 9.41
C PRO A 500 -27.21 -12.25 9.18
N TRP A 501 -28.24 -11.95 8.38
CA TRP A 501 -29.29 -12.92 8.02
C TRP A 501 -28.75 -14.02 7.10
N ARG A 502 -27.95 -13.66 6.09
CA ARG A 502 -27.27 -14.62 5.20
C ARG A 502 -26.38 -15.58 5.99
N VAL A 503 -25.54 -15.05 6.89
CA VAL A 503 -24.67 -15.84 7.77
C VAL A 503 -25.50 -16.73 8.70
N ALA A 504 -26.57 -16.21 9.29
CA ALA A 504 -27.47 -16.99 10.15
C ALA A 504 -28.07 -18.19 9.41
N CYS A 505 -28.53 -18.01 8.17
CA CYS A 505 -29.05 -19.08 7.32
C CYS A 505 -27.98 -20.12 6.99
N GLU A 506 -26.77 -19.67 6.65
CA GLU A 506 -25.64 -20.55 6.33
C GLU A 506 -25.22 -21.41 7.52
N GLU A 507 -25.14 -20.82 8.72
CA GLU A 507 -24.84 -21.55 9.96
C GLU A 507 -25.96 -22.52 10.35
N LEU A 508 -27.23 -22.11 10.16
CA LEU A 508 -28.39 -22.98 10.40
C LEU A 508 -28.48 -24.15 9.42
N THR A 509 -28.04 -23.97 8.18
CA THR A 509 -28.01 -25.05 7.17
C THR A 509 -26.85 -26.00 7.43
N ASN A 510 -25.73 -25.48 7.96
CA ASN A 510 -24.53 -26.23 8.34
C ASN A 510 -24.46 -26.46 9.85
N TRP A 511 -25.60 -26.76 10.49
CA TRP A 511 -25.72 -26.87 11.94
C TRP A 511 -24.96 -28.05 12.55
N GLN A 512 -24.57 -29.05 11.76
CA GLN A 512 -23.89 -30.25 12.26
C GLN A 512 -22.45 -29.94 12.64
N GLY A 513 -22.06 -30.30 13.87
CA GLY A 513 -20.75 -29.97 14.42
C GLY A 513 -20.58 -28.49 14.80
N SER A 514 -21.61 -27.65 14.64
CA SER A 514 -21.58 -26.25 15.06
C SER A 514 -22.08 -26.08 16.49
N HIS A 515 -21.92 -24.87 17.05
CA HIS A 515 -22.34 -24.57 18.42
C HIS A 515 -23.86 -24.59 18.62
N ILE A 516 -24.65 -24.56 17.55
CA ILE A 516 -26.12 -24.63 17.60
C ILE A 516 -26.67 -26.05 17.46
N GLU A 517 -25.82 -27.06 17.20
CA GLU A 517 -26.26 -28.43 16.96
C GLU A 517 -27.21 -28.95 18.06
N ASP A 518 -26.82 -28.73 19.31
CA ASP A 518 -27.59 -29.17 20.47
C ASP A 518 -28.97 -28.49 20.57
N ASP A 519 -29.07 -27.24 20.13
CA ASP A 519 -30.32 -26.49 20.12
C ASP A 519 -31.24 -27.00 18.99
N VAL A 520 -30.69 -27.24 17.80
CA VAL A 520 -31.42 -27.82 16.65
C VAL A 520 -31.99 -29.19 17.01
N ARG A 521 -31.17 -30.07 17.59
CA ARG A 521 -31.60 -31.42 17.99
C ARG A 521 -32.65 -31.38 19.11
N ARG A 522 -32.49 -30.50 20.09
CA ARG A 522 -33.45 -30.32 21.18
C ARG A 522 -34.80 -29.88 20.66
N ALA A 523 -34.84 -28.85 19.81
CA ALA A 523 -36.08 -28.39 19.20
C ALA A 523 -36.72 -29.51 18.36
N GLY A 524 -35.95 -30.19 17.51
CA GLY A 524 -36.45 -31.27 16.67
C GLY A 524 -37.06 -32.44 17.44
N SER A 525 -36.54 -32.75 18.64
CA SER A 525 -37.05 -33.86 19.48
C SER A 525 -38.50 -33.69 19.96
N LEU A 526 -39.03 -32.47 19.92
CA LEU A 526 -40.42 -32.18 20.29
C LEU A 526 -41.42 -32.84 19.34
N LEU A 527 -41.04 -33.02 18.08
CA LEU A 527 -41.90 -33.51 17.00
C LEU A 527 -41.79 -35.03 16.80
N GLY A 528 -41.25 -35.72 17.81
CA GLY A 528 -40.77 -37.10 17.73
C GLY A 528 -41.78 -38.21 17.48
N ASP A 529 -43.05 -37.94 17.14
CA ASP A 529 -44.07 -38.97 16.85
C ASP A 529 -44.87 -38.65 15.57
N PHE A 530 -44.42 -37.66 14.81
CA PHE A 530 -45.07 -37.19 13.57
C PHE A 530 -44.13 -37.36 12.39
N SER A 531 -44.61 -37.79 11.23
CA SER A 531 -43.75 -37.95 10.04
C SER A 531 -43.39 -36.60 9.41
N MET A 532 -42.34 -36.53 8.57
CA MET A 532 -42.08 -35.30 7.82
C MET A 532 -43.20 -35.03 6.81
N ALA A 533 -43.80 -36.08 6.23
CA ALA A 533 -44.92 -35.95 5.31
C ALA A 533 -46.14 -35.27 5.98
N GLU A 534 -46.45 -35.64 7.23
CA GLU A 534 -47.51 -34.98 8.03
C GLU A 534 -47.19 -33.50 8.28
N LEU A 535 -45.94 -33.18 8.63
CA LEU A 535 -45.50 -31.80 8.90
C LEU A 535 -45.53 -30.92 7.64
N PHE A 536 -45.00 -31.42 6.52
CA PHE A 536 -45.02 -30.70 5.25
C PHE A 536 -46.45 -30.52 4.72
N SER A 537 -47.31 -31.53 4.85
CA SER A 537 -48.71 -31.43 4.43
C SER A 537 -49.51 -30.43 5.26
N ARG A 538 -49.18 -30.23 6.54
CA ARG A 538 -49.90 -29.33 7.43
C ARG A 538 -49.38 -27.89 7.40
N TYR A 539 -48.07 -27.71 7.29
CA TYR A 539 -47.41 -26.40 7.46
C TYR A 539 -46.62 -25.93 6.23
N GLY A 540 -46.27 -26.83 5.30
CA GLY A 540 -45.54 -26.46 4.08
C GLY A 540 -46.44 -25.68 3.12
N ARG A 541 -45.84 -24.82 2.29
CA ARG A 541 -46.56 -24.20 1.16
C ARG A 541 -46.61 -25.16 -0.02
N ASP A 542 -47.82 -25.51 -0.46
CA ASP A 542 -48.03 -26.18 -1.74
C ASP A 542 -48.49 -25.16 -2.79
N PRO A 543 -47.74 -24.95 -3.89
CA PRO A 543 -48.11 -23.98 -4.93
C PRO A 543 -49.40 -24.32 -5.71
N GLY A 544 -50.01 -25.48 -5.48
CA GLY A 544 -51.25 -25.93 -6.13
C GLY A 544 -52.55 -25.76 -5.33
N GLU A 545 -52.54 -25.09 -4.17
CA GLU A 545 -53.70 -25.01 -3.28
C GLU A 545 -54.89 -24.21 -3.86
N SER A 546 -56.10 -24.69 -3.58
CA SER A 546 -57.34 -23.95 -3.90
C SER A 546 -57.52 -22.72 -2.99
N VAL A 547 -58.29 -21.72 -3.45
CA VAL A 547 -58.57 -20.48 -2.69
C VAL A 547 -59.12 -20.75 -1.28
N VAL A 548 -59.90 -21.83 -1.11
CA VAL A 548 -60.46 -22.23 0.20
C VAL A 548 -59.38 -22.80 1.12
N GLN A 549 -58.45 -23.59 0.59
CA GLN A 549 -57.32 -24.13 1.36
C GLN A 549 -56.36 -23.02 1.79
N MET A 550 -56.11 -22.04 0.92
CA MET A 550 -55.30 -20.87 1.25
C MET A 550 -55.89 -20.05 2.41
N ALA A 551 -57.22 -19.91 2.48
CA ALA A 551 -57.90 -19.21 3.56
C ALA A 551 -57.77 -19.96 4.91
N GLN A 552 -57.98 -21.27 4.90
CA GLN A 552 -57.85 -22.12 6.09
C GLN A 552 -56.39 -22.18 6.59
N GLN A 553 -55.43 -22.24 5.66
CA GLN A 553 -54.00 -22.23 6.00
C GLN A 553 -53.58 -20.88 6.58
N LYS A 554 -54.17 -19.76 6.11
CA LYS A 554 -53.95 -18.43 6.68
C LYS A 554 -54.48 -18.29 8.11
N GLU A 555 -55.66 -18.82 8.40
CA GLU A 555 -56.21 -18.86 9.76
C GLU A 555 -55.30 -19.67 10.69
N LEU A 556 -54.92 -20.89 10.27
CA LEU A 556 -53.98 -21.74 11.02
C LEU A 556 -52.64 -21.04 11.25
N HIS A 557 -52.06 -20.40 10.23
CA HIS A 557 -50.82 -19.64 10.36
C HIS A 557 -50.94 -18.49 11.36
N THR A 558 -52.08 -17.80 11.40
CA THR A 558 -52.32 -16.68 12.32
C THR A 558 -52.39 -17.17 13.77
N GLU A 559 -53.09 -18.29 14.01
CA GLU A 559 -53.17 -18.93 15.32
C GLU A 559 -51.80 -19.44 15.78
N LEU A 560 -51.08 -20.16 14.92
CA LEU A 560 -49.73 -20.66 15.21
C LEU A 560 -48.72 -19.53 15.41
N MET A 561 -48.83 -18.44 14.65
CA MET A 561 -48.00 -17.25 14.81
C MET A 561 -48.21 -16.64 16.20
N HIS A 562 -49.45 -16.52 16.66
CA HIS A 562 -49.76 -16.03 17.99
C HIS A 562 -49.23 -16.98 19.08
N SER A 563 -49.55 -18.28 18.97
CA SER A 563 -49.09 -19.31 19.91
C SER A 563 -47.56 -19.35 20.00
N THR A 564 -46.87 -19.40 18.87
CA THR A 564 -45.39 -19.37 18.80
C THR A 564 -44.84 -18.09 19.43
N SER A 565 -45.39 -16.92 19.08
CA SER A 565 -44.95 -15.64 19.63
C SER A 565 -45.07 -15.59 21.15
N THR A 566 -46.15 -16.12 21.74
CA THR A 566 -46.31 -16.15 23.21
C THR A 566 -45.26 -17.02 23.90
N LYS A 567 -44.83 -18.10 23.26
CA LYS A 567 -43.81 -19.05 23.75
C LYS A 567 -42.37 -18.59 23.55
N MET A 568 -42.12 -17.65 22.63
CA MET A 568 -40.77 -17.13 22.36
C MET A 568 -40.22 -16.27 23.50
N VAL A 569 -38.93 -16.43 23.81
CA VAL A 569 -38.21 -15.54 24.74
C VAL A 569 -37.93 -14.19 24.08
N PHE A 570 -37.48 -14.19 22.83
CA PHE A 570 -37.26 -12.99 22.03
C PHE A 570 -38.47 -12.80 21.11
N LYS A 571 -39.22 -11.71 21.28
CA LYS A 571 -40.46 -11.48 20.51
C LYS A 571 -40.15 -10.89 19.12
N PRO A 572 -40.93 -11.24 18.09
CA PRO A 572 -40.89 -10.53 16.82
C PRO A 572 -41.31 -9.06 17.00
N ALA A 573 -40.86 -8.18 16.11
CA ALA A 573 -41.37 -6.80 16.06
C ALA A 573 -42.88 -6.81 15.75
N SER A 574 -43.64 -5.90 16.36
CA SER A 574 -45.11 -5.89 16.30
C SER A 574 -45.70 -5.76 14.90
N GLN A 575 -44.94 -5.25 13.93
CA GLN A 575 -45.37 -5.05 12.53
C GLN A 575 -44.80 -6.11 11.58
N TYR A 576 -44.00 -7.05 12.09
CA TYR A 576 -43.44 -8.10 11.25
C TYR A 576 -44.40 -9.28 11.29
N GLU A 577 -45.20 -9.46 10.25
CA GLU A 577 -46.10 -10.62 10.13
C GLU A 577 -45.48 -11.71 9.24
N ASP A 578 -44.60 -11.32 8.32
CA ASP A 578 -43.95 -12.22 7.36
C ASP A 578 -42.89 -13.17 7.98
N TRP A 579 -42.55 -13.02 9.27
CA TRP A 579 -41.53 -13.88 9.88
C TRP A 579 -41.97 -15.34 10.01
N PHE A 580 -43.26 -15.58 10.27
CA PHE A 580 -43.77 -16.92 10.49
C PHE A 580 -43.66 -17.76 9.20
N PRO A 581 -44.22 -17.33 8.06
CA PRO A 581 -44.05 -18.07 6.80
C PRO A 581 -42.59 -18.27 6.42
N LEU A 582 -41.72 -17.27 6.64
CA LEU A 582 -40.29 -17.40 6.37
C LEU A 582 -39.58 -18.37 7.33
N ALA A 583 -39.97 -18.41 8.61
CA ALA A 583 -39.43 -19.33 9.59
C ALA A 583 -39.77 -20.77 9.20
N VAL A 584 -41.01 -21.02 8.79
CA VAL A 584 -41.45 -22.33 8.34
C VAL A 584 -40.65 -22.79 7.11
N ASP A 585 -40.52 -21.93 6.10
CA ASP A 585 -39.75 -22.21 4.88
C ASP A 585 -38.28 -22.54 5.18
N LEU A 586 -37.67 -21.87 6.16
CA LEU A 586 -36.28 -22.10 6.55
C LEU A 586 -36.09 -23.36 7.41
N LEU A 587 -36.97 -23.56 8.40
CA LEU A 587 -36.75 -24.50 9.49
C LEU A 587 -37.26 -25.91 9.17
N LEU A 588 -38.34 -26.07 8.40
CA LEU A 588 -38.82 -27.39 7.98
C LEU A 588 -37.77 -28.20 7.21
N PRO A 589 -37.03 -27.63 6.23
CA PRO A 589 -35.93 -28.34 5.58
C PRO A 589 -34.82 -28.76 6.54
N ILE A 590 -34.49 -27.93 7.54
CA ILE A 590 -33.48 -28.26 8.57
C ILE A 590 -33.94 -29.45 9.41
N LEU A 591 -35.23 -29.50 9.77
CA LEU A 591 -35.83 -30.65 10.46
C LEU A 591 -35.81 -31.91 9.59
N ALA A 592 -36.09 -31.77 8.29
CA ALA A 592 -36.00 -32.88 7.33
C ALA A 592 -34.56 -33.43 7.27
N GLN A 593 -33.58 -32.54 7.15
CA GLN A 593 -32.15 -32.88 7.15
C GLN A 593 -31.74 -33.59 8.44
N LEU A 594 -32.20 -33.09 9.61
CA LEU A 594 -31.99 -33.73 10.91
C LEU A 594 -32.47 -35.19 10.90
N ARG A 595 -33.69 -35.45 10.43
CA ARG A 595 -34.24 -36.82 10.36
C ARG A 595 -33.54 -37.71 9.35
N GLN A 596 -33.17 -37.15 8.20
CA GLN A 596 -32.40 -37.87 7.19
C GLN A 596 -31.06 -38.34 7.77
N THR A 597 -30.39 -37.51 8.58
CA THR A 597 -29.12 -37.91 9.22
C THR A 597 -29.27 -38.94 10.33
N MET A 598 -30.51 -39.17 10.79
CA MET A 598 -30.86 -40.27 11.69
C MET A 598 -31.27 -41.55 10.94
N GLY A 599 -31.33 -41.52 9.60
CA GLY A 599 -31.80 -42.64 8.78
C GLY A 599 -33.33 -42.81 8.76
N ILE A 600 -34.10 -41.79 9.16
CA ILE A 600 -35.55 -41.87 9.25
C ILE A 600 -36.19 -41.42 7.93
N ALA A 601 -36.97 -42.29 7.30
CA ALA A 601 -37.68 -41.99 6.06
C ALA A 601 -38.75 -40.89 6.26
N ALA A 602 -39.01 -40.08 5.25
CA ALA A 602 -39.92 -38.93 5.34
C ALA A 602 -41.36 -39.30 5.76
N ALA A 603 -41.84 -40.48 5.34
CA ALA A 603 -43.18 -40.98 5.67
C ALA A 603 -43.23 -41.68 7.05
N ALA A 604 -42.10 -42.02 7.65
CA ALA A 604 -42.05 -42.66 8.96
C ALA A 604 -42.03 -41.61 10.07
N PRO A 605 -42.85 -41.75 11.12
CA PRO A 605 -42.67 -40.96 12.34
C PRO A 605 -41.35 -41.38 13.00
N SER A 606 -40.66 -40.41 13.61
CA SER A 606 -39.57 -40.74 14.53
C SER A 606 -40.14 -41.32 15.83
N SER A 607 -39.27 -41.74 16.76
CA SER A 607 -39.70 -42.08 18.12
C SER A 607 -39.29 -40.97 19.06
N LYS A 608 -40.24 -40.44 19.83
CA LYS A 608 -39.97 -39.34 20.78
C LYS A 608 -38.92 -39.72 21.82
N ILE A 609 -38.96 -40.97 22.28
CA ILE A 609 -37.97 -41.53 23.19
C ILE A 609 -36.59 -41.55 22.50
N GLY A 610 -36.54 -42.01 21.26
CA GLY A 610 -35.29 -42.07 20.47
C GLY A 610 -34.70 -40.70 20.21
N ASP A 611 -35.52 -39.71 19.84
CA ASP A 611 -35.07 -38.36 19.55
C ASP A 611 -34.52 -37.65 20.78
N ILE A 612 -35.15 -37.84 21.95
CA ILE A 612 -34.63 -37.32 23.22
C ILE A 612 -33.31 -38.04 23.58
N LEU A 613 -33.21 -39.36 23.43
CA LEU A 613 -31.96 -40.08 23.72
C LEU A 613 -30.82 -39.64 22.78
N ARG A 614 -31.11 -39.36 21.50
CA ARG A 614 -30.15 -38.84 20.51
C ARG A 614 -29.61 -37.43 20.83
N LEU A 615 -30.13 -36.74 21.85
CA LEU A 615 -29.47 -35.53 22.38
C LEU A 615 -28.08 -35.83 22.96
N LEU A 616 -27.79 -37.10 23.29
CA LEU A 616 -26.47 -37.55 23.71
C LEU A 616 -25.62 -37.98 22.50
N PRO A 617 -24.39 -37.45 22.34
CA PRO A 617 -23.45 -37.91 21.32
C PRO A 617 -23.22 -39.43 21.34
N SER A 618 -23.10 -40.01 22.54
CA SER A 618 -22.85 -41.44 22.72
C SER A 618 -23.98 -42.31 22.14
N VAL A 619 -25.24 -41.85 22.23
CA VAL A 619 -26.39 -42.55 21.63
C VAL A 619 -26.42 -42.40 20.11
N ARG A 620 -26.04 -41.24 19.59
CA ARG A 620 -26.02 -40.98 18.14
C ARG A 620 -25.04 -41.92 17.42
N ASN A 621 -23.84 -42.04 17.98
CA ASN A 621 -22.72 -42.77 17.41
C ASN A 621 -22.76 -44.27 17.72
N TRP A 622 -23.66 -44.71 18.62
CA TRP A 622 -23.79 -46.10 19.00
C TRP A 622 -24.30 -46.98 17.86
N ASN A 623 -23.66 -48.13 17.65
CA ASN A 623 -24.13 -49.16 16.73
C ASN A 623 -24.59 -50.41 17.49
N PRO A 624 -25.60 -51.15 16.99
CA PRO A 624 -26.07 -52.38 17.62
C PRO A 624 -24.96 -53.42 17.85
N GLY A 625 -23.95 -53.46 16.98
CA GLY A 625 -22.78 -54.33 17.11
C GLY A 625 -21.87 -54.02 18.31
N ASP A 626 -21.95 -52.81 18.88
CA ASP A 626 -21.13 -52.39 20.03
C ASP A 626 -21.66 -52.94 21.37
N GLY A 627 -22.82 -53.61 21.36
CA GLY A 627 -23.47 -54.13 22.56
C GLY A 627 -24.22 -53.05 23.35
N ALA A 628 -24.54 -53.32 24.61
CA ALA A 628 -25.35 -52.42 25.44
C ALA A 628 -24.65 -51.08 25.70
N LEU A 629 -25.33 -49.96 25.44
CA LEU A 629 -24.76 -48.63 25.63
C LEU A 629 -24.82 -48.22 27.11
N ARG A 630 -23.69 -47.80 27.67
CA ARG A 630 -23.60 -47.30 29.05
C ARG A 630 -23.40 -45.79 29.06
N LEU A 631 -24.34 -45.06 29.65
CA LEU A 631 -24.29 -43.60 29.78
C LEU A 631 -23.85 -43.22 31.19
N GLY A 632 -22.82 -42.38 31.27
CA GLY A 632 -22.33 -41.85 32.54
C GLY A 632 -23.29 -40.84 33.16
N LEU A 633 -23.35 -40.76 34.49
CA LEU A 633 -24.19 -39.77 35.17
C LEU A 633 -23.84 -38.33 34.82
N VAL A 634 -22.57 -38.03 34.53
CA VAL A 634 -22.12 -36.68 34.15
C VAL A 634 -22.69 -36.28 32.79
N GLU A 635 -22.65 -37.19 31.82
CA GLU A 635 -23.20 -36.99 30.48
C GLU A 635 -24.71 -36.73 30.55
N VAL A 636 -25.44 -37.54 31.33
CA VAL A 636 -26.90 -37.39 31.52
C VAL A 636 -27.25 -36.14 32.33
N LYS A 637 -26.45 -35.77 33.34
CA LYS A 637 -26.69 -34.59 34.19
C LYS A 637 -26.70 -33.30 33.37
N ASN A 638 -25.90 -33.22 32.30
CA ASN A 638 -25.80 -32.06 31.44
C ASN A 638 -26.97 -31.93 30.45
N LYS A 639 -27.90 -32.89 30.42
CA LYS A 639 -29.10 -32.90 29.56
C LYS A 639 -30.36 -33.24 30.39
N PRO A 640 -31.02 -32.25 31.02
CA PRO A 640 -32.15 -32.47 31.94
C PRO A 640 -33.28 -33.31 31.34
N THR A 641 -33.65 -33.06 30.08
CA THR A 641 -34.71 -33.79 29.38
C THR A 641 -34.40 -35.29 29.24
N VAL A 642 -33.14 -35.64 29.00
CA VAL A 642 -32.69 -37.04 28.92
C VAL A 642 -32.75 -37.70 30.30
N LYS A 643 -32.31 -36.98 31.33
CA LYS A 643 -32.36 -37.46 32.72
C LYS A 643 -33.79 -37.76 33.17
N GLU A 644 -34.72 -36.86 32.87
CA GLU A 644 -36.15 -37.02 33.18
C GLU A 644 -36.73 -38.22 32.45
N LEU A 645 -36.42 -38.38 31.16
CA LEU A 645 -36.83 -39.53 30.38
C LEU A 645 -36.30 -40.85 30.97
N LEU A 646 -35.01 -40.94 31.27
CA LEU A 646 -34.40 -42.15 31.81
C LEU A 646 -35.00 -42.54 33.17
N LYS A 647 -35.22 -41.56 34.06
CA LYS A 647 -35.92 -41.79 35.33
C LYS A 647 -37.35 -42.26 35.15
N LYS A 648 -38.07 -41.70 34.17
CA LYS A 648 -39.42 -42.12 33.84
C LYS A 648 -39.44 -43.57 33.34
N LEU A 649 -38.55 -43.92 32.41
CA LEU A 649 -38.42 -45.27 31.89
C LEU A 649 -38.07 -46.29 32.99
N GLU A 650 -37.22 -45.90 33.95
CA GLU A 650 -36.90 -46.74 35.12
C GLU A 650 -38.13 -46.96 36.01
N ALA A 651 -38.85 -45.88 36.34
CA ALA A 651 -40.07 -45.96 37.16
C ALA A 651 -41.16 -46.82 36.50
N GLU A 652 -41.26 -46.76 35.17
CA GLU A 652 -42.17 -47.57 34.36
C GLU A 652 -41.66 -49.02 34.15
N LYS A 653 -40.50 -49.38 34.71
CA LYS A 653 -39.84 -50.69 34.52
C LYS A 653 -39.64 -51.05 33.04
N SER A 654 -39.39 -50.04 32.20
CA SER A 654 -39.13 -50.23 30.78
C SER A 654 -37.88 -51.09 30.56
N PRO A 655 -37.89 -52.05 29.61
CA PRO A 655 -36.69 -52.82 29.28
C PRO A 655 -35.59 -51.96 28.65
N LEU A 656 -35.92 -50.76 28.16
CA LEU A 656 -35.00 -49.89 27.43
C LEU A 656 -33.86 -49.34 28.28
N ALA A 657 -34.10 -48.99 29.54
CA ALA A 657 -33.13 -48.32 30.38
C ALA A 657 -33.16 -48.88 31.80
N LYS A 658 -31.99 -49.24 32.33
CA LYS A 658 -31.83 -49.68 33.72
C LYS A 658 -30.65 -48.99 34.37
N MET A 659 -30.82 -48.54 35.61
CA MET A 659 -29.69 -48.04 36.37
C MET A 659 -28.91 -49.23 36.94
N LYS A 660 -27.61 -49.26 36.65
CA LYS A 660 -26.71 -50.34 37.07
C LYS A 660 -25.47 -49.75 37.71
N ARG A 661 -24.97 -50.41 38.75
CA ARG A 661 -23.68 -50.06 39.35
C ARG A 661 -22.58 -50.83 38.64
N VAL A 662 -21.66 -50.11 38.00
CA VAL A 662 -20.47 -50.69 37.36
C VAL A 662 -19.26 -50.20 38.15
N ASN A 663 -18.52 -51.13 38.76
CA ASN A 663 -17.50 -50.84 39.77
C ASN A 663 -18.09 -50.01 40.93
N THR A 664 -17.64 -48.76 41.10
CA THR A 664 -18.09 -47.84 42.15
C THR A 664 -19.13 -46.81 41.68
N VAL A 665 -19.43 -46.75 40.37
CA VAL A 665 -20.22 -45.67 39.76
C VAL A 665 -21.54 -46.19 39.21
N ASN A 666 -22.63 -45.45 39.44
CA ASN A 666 -23.91 -45.74 38.81
C ASN A 666 -23.89 -45.25 37.36
N VAL A 667 -24.39 -46.07 36.44
CA VAL A 667 -24.53 -45.75 35.02
C VAL A 667 -25.91 -46.16 34.54
N TRP A 668 -26.38 -45.54 33.47
CA TRP A 668 -27.57 -46.00 32.75
C TRP A 668 -27.13 -47.00 31.69
N GLU A 669 -27.57 -48.25 31.79
CA GLU A 669 -27.36 -49.28 30.77
C GLU A 669 -28.61 -49.35 29.88
N LEU A 670 -28.44 -49.11 28.58
CA LEU A 670 -29.50 -49.19 27.59
C LEU A 670 -29.46 -50.55 26.88
N ASP A 671 -30.60 -51.24 26.84
CA ASP A 671 -30.72 -52.55 26.20
C ASP A 671 -30.56 -52.45 24.68
N VAL A 672 -29.81 -53.38 24.08
CA VAL A 672 -29.46 -53.36 22.65
C VAL A 672 -30.71 -53.43 21.76
N GLY A 673 -31.60 -54.39 22.03
CA GLY A 673 -32.76 -54.64 21.18
C GLY A 673 -33.81 -53.53 21.31
N ALA A 674 -34.07 -53.09 22.55
CA ALA A 674 -35.00 -51.99 22.81
C ALA A 674 -34.46 -50.67 22.25
N LEU A 675 -33.15 -50.40 22.37
CA LEU A 675 -32.54 -49.18 21.86
C LEU A 675 -32.52 -49.18 20.32
N ALA A 676 -32.13 -50.29 19.69
CA ALA A 676 -32.18 -50.44 18.23
C ALA A 676 -33.59 -50.18 17.68
N LYS A 677 -34.62 -50.75 18.32
CA LYS A 677 -36.02 -50.54 17.94
C LYS A 677 -36.45 -49.07 18.04
N VAL A 678 -36.08 -48.39 19.13
CA VAL A 678 -36.43 -46.98 19.36
C VAL A 678 -35.62 -46.03 18.46
N LEU A 679 -34.41 -46.41 18.07
CA LEU A 679 -33.57 -45.67 17.14
C LEU A 679 -33.78 -46.03 15.66
N GLY A 680 -34.59 -47.04 15.35
CA GLY A 680 -34.76 -47.54 13.98
C GLY A 680 -33.44 -47.99 13.34
N LYS A 681 -32.54 -48.60 14.14
CA LYS A 681 -31.24 -49.13 13.70
C LYS A 681 -31.23 -50.66 13.66
#